data_AF-A0A223D4J6-F1
#
_entry.id   AF-A0A223D4J6-F1
#
_cell.length_a   1.000
_cell.length_b   1.000
_cell.length_c   1.000
_cell.angle_alpha   90.00
_cell.angle_beta   90.00
_cell.angle_gamma   90.00
#
_symmetry.space_group_name_H-M   'P 1'
#
loop_
_entity.id
_entity.type
_entity.pdbx_description
1 polymer ?
#
loop_
_entity_poly.entity_id
_entity_poly.type
_entity_poly.pdbx_seq_one_letter_code
_entity_poly.pdbx_strand_id
1 'polypeptide(L)'
;MRVISLSPFHSLYRKLPSRSRISVLSVLTGRFIKMKKKTVISSLFALILTLPLAHAPVQAAITPVEIQVNGKVLSTDQAAFNDDGTVFVPIRHLAEALGGTATWDNTSRIATVTIGNKKIDFEIGKDIATVNNERLRMSGSTQIVGERTMVPIRFIGEHVGGEVKWDQAKHAVIIDTRSAPLFDAIRAGDVRKVTELLNDGLNPNAIQLQKSALFTAIESEELEIARLLLQKGVDPYGATNLQMPTALHEAVTRADVRAVELLLSAVKSPTFEQKFNQESALYYAVLHNRNSIVKVMLEHGVNPNIPTILESYQNSPDDRPDNELLLYAVRQNNTEMVADLLAAKADPNVLFESEMPTILHHAAYFNMDTNIRTLKRYQADPNRTTKQGWTPLMIAAERGHTAAVQALIESGAQLDLQNALGANAYLIAKTHGNEATMKLLAAAGADTAYSPKLSDDAVHFRKHTTHFQEDDTELMRAAYIGQTGLVRALIEGGANPNALSVNGSAINYASGYTETVKAILSAPSFTDEESKNNALNTAIDGRNVELATALLQAGAKSTYQTYNLALNNAPEMLDSLFKNGLDPNDGLYGTKNYGLTLASMWNQIDLVRTFLANGADPNLADEEDKTPLIHSIRRGDVNTSSLLLAKGAKVNHTDNSGHSALYYAVKRSDVAAVKLLLDAKAEVTAEIREMAKQKVAQDVLDLLPN
;
A
#
# COMPACT_ATOMS: atom_id res chain seq x y z
N MET A 1 14.11 7.26 11.72
CA MET A 1 13.50 5.92 11.59
C MET A 1 12.51 5.76 12.74
N ARG A 2 11.22 5.64 12.43
CA ARG A 2 10.13 5.50 13.41
C ARG A 2 10.28 4.20 14.20
N VAL A 3 10.08 4.26 15.52
CA VAL A 3 9.97 3.08 16.39
C VAL A 3 8.66 2.38 16.07
N ILE A 4 8.73 1.18 15.51
CA ILE A 4 7.57 0.32 15.28
C ILE A 4 7.18 -0.29 16.62
N SER A 5 5.96 -0.03 17.09
CA SER A 5 5.39 -0.69 18.27
C SER A 5 5.22 -2.19 17.99
N LEU A 6 5.92 -3.05 18.74
CA LEU A 6 5.83 -4.51 18.66
C LEU A 6 4.64 -5.09 19.46
N SER A 7 3.52 -4.39 19.56
CA SER A 7 2.35 -4.85 20.32
C SER A 7 1.51 -5.96 19.63
N PRO A 8 1.38 -6.05 18.29
CA PRO A 8 0.55 -7.12 17.70
C PRO A 8 1.26 -8.48 17.63
N PHE A 9 2.60 -8.51 17.65
CA PHE A 9 3.38 -9.74 17.40
C PHE A 9 3.49 -10.68 18.62
N HIS A 10 3.23 -10.18 19.83
CA HIS A 10 3.41 -10.94 21.07
C HIS A 10 2.37 -12.05 21.25
N SER A 11 1.16 -11.86 20.71
CA SER A 11 0.05 -12.83 20.80
C SER A 11 0.27 -14.06 19.89
N LEU A 12 0.81 -13.86 18.68
CA LEU A 12 1.09 -14.96 17.74
C LEU A 12 2.32 -15.78 18.13
N TYR A 13 3.37 -15.14 18.67
CA TYR A 13 4.64 -15.80 19.03
C TYR A 13 4.48 -16.89 20.11
N ARG A 14 3.55 -16.71 21.06
CA ARG A 14 3.26 -17.72 22.11
C ARG A 14 2.53 -18.96 21.61
N LYS A 15 1.94 -18.96 20.40
CA LYS A 15 1.19 -20.11 19.86
C LYS A 15 2.05 -21.09 19.04
N LEU A 16 3.34 -20.78 18.78
CA LEU A 16 4.24 -21.64 18.02
C LEU A 16 4.92 -22.73 18.89
N PRO A 17 5.15 -23.95 18.37
CA PRO A 17 5.96 -24.98 19.02
C PRO A 17 7.42 -24.54 19.23
N SER A 18 8.07 -25.03 20.29
CA SER A 18 9.39 -24.55 20.77
C SER A 18 10.50 -24.58 19.71
N ARG A 19 10.48 -25.54 18.78
CA ARG A 19 11.47 -25.65 17.69
C ARG A 19 11.31 -24.59 16.60
N SER A 20 10.09 -24.10 16.37
CA SER A 20 9.80 -23.08 15.35
C SER A 20 10.09 -21.65 15.85
N ARG A 21 10.10 -21.43 17.18
CA ARG A 21 10.46 -20.13 17.79
C ARG A 21 11.93 -19.77 17.58
N ILE A 22 12.81 -20.76 17.55
CA ILE A 22 14.26 -20.60 17.36
C ILE A 22 14.58 -20.21 15.90
N SER A 23 13.85 -20.78 14.94
CA SER A 23 14.00 -20.50 13.50
C SER A 23 13.58 -19.06 13.15
N VAL A 24 12.47 -18.58 13.71
CA VAL A 24 11.98 -17.20 13.48
C VAL A 24 12.92 -16.15 14.07
N LEU A 25 13.53 -16.43 15.23
CA LEU A 25 14.51 -15.53 15.85
C LEU A 25 15.83 -15.45 15.04
N SER A 26 16.24 -16.54 14.38
CA SER A 26 17.46 -16.57 13.55
C SER A 26 17.33 -15.79 12.24
N VAL A 27 16.13 -15.69 11.67
CA VAL A 27 15.85 -14.94 10.43
C VAL A 27 15.77 -13.44 10.72
N LEU A 28 15.21 -13.04 11.87
CA LEU A 28 15.10 -11.63 12.27
C LEU A 28 16.41 -11.01 12.79
N THR A 29 17.41 -11.81 13.15
CA THR A 29 18.71 -11.35 13.69
C THR A 29 19.90 -11.58 12.75
N GLY A 30 19.68 -12.12 11.56
CA GLY A 30 20.70 -12.24 10.51
C GLY A 30 21.90 -13.14 10.86
N ARG A 31 21.75 -14.15 11.73
CA ARG A 31 22.83 -15.11 12.06
C ARG A 31 22.55 -16.49 11.49
N PHE A 32 23.27 -16.88 10.43
CA PHE A 32 23.30 -18.25 9.91
C PHE A 32 24.13 -19.17 10.83
N ILE A 33 23.52 -20.27 11.31
CA ILE A 33 24.24 -21.37 12.00
C ILE A 33 24.37 -22.56 11.03
N LYS A 34 25.61 -22.98 10.75
CA LYS A 34 25.95 -24.20 9.99
C LYS A 34 25.34 -25.45 10.64
N MET A 35 24.48 -26.19 9.93
CA MET A 35 24.08 -27.56 10.30
C MET A 35 24.58 -28.59 9.27
N LYS A 36 25.04 -29.77 9.76
CA LYS A 36 25.73 -30.82 8.97
C LYS A 36 24.75 -31.73 8.20
N LYS A 37 25.08 -32.01 6.93
CA LYS A 37 24.35 -32.81 5.90
C LYS A 37 23.86 -34.23 6.29
N LYS A 38 24.22 -34.80 7.45
CA LYS A 38 24.01 -36.24 7.73
C LYS A 38 22.67 -36.61 8.37
N THR A 39 21.88 -35.64 8.85
CA THR A 39 20.57 -35.91 9.48
C THR A 39 19.38 -35.78 8.51
N VAL A 40 19.61 -35.30 7.28
CA VAL A 40 18.56 -35.20 6.24
C VAL A 40 18.46 -36.48 5.40
N ILE A 41 19.51 -37.31 5.38
CA ILE A 41 19.60 -38.48 4.49
C ILE A 41 18.99 -39.75 5.11
N SER A 42 18.87 -39.83 6.43
CA SER A 42 18.31 -41.02 7.11
C SER A 42 16.77 -41.08 7.15
N SER A 43 16.07 -40.01 6.77
CA SER A 43 14.59 -40.00 6.68
C SER A 43 14.05 -40.13 5.26
N LEU A 44 14.91 -40.09 4.23
CA LEU A 44 14.51 -40.28 2.83
C LEU A 44 14.76 -41.70 2.28
N PHE A 45 15.47 -42.55 3.02
CA PHE A 45 15.92 -43.87 2.53
C PHE A 45 15.02 -45.06 2.91
N ALA A 46 13.85 -44.82 3.50
CA ALA A 46 12.92 -45.87 3.94
C ALA A 46 11.70 -46.07 3.02
N LEU A 47 11.64 -45.45 1.83
CA LEU A 47 10.48 -45.56 0.93
C LEU A 47 10.83 -45.87 -0.53
N ILE A 48 12.03 -46.39 -0.83
CA ILE A 48 12.41 -46.80 -2.19
C ILE A 48 13.16 -48.12 -2.11
N LEU A 49 12.42 -49.23 -2.15
CA LEU A 49 12.92 -50.56 -2.57
C LEU A 49 11.76 -51.55 -2.74
N THR A 50 11.07 -51.47 -3.87
CA THR A 50 10.58 -52.61 -4.66
C THR A 50 10.30 -52.13 -6.09
N LEU A 51 11.13 -52.56 -7.05
CA LEU A 51 10.87 -52.44 -8.49
C LEU A 51 10.03 -53.66 -8.94
N PRO A 52 9.24 -53.54 -10.02
CA PRO A 52 9.77 -53.85 -11.34
C PRO A 52 9.49 -52.77 -12.39
N LEU A 53 10.39 -52.72 -13.38
CA LEU A 53 10.35 -51.86 -14.55
C LEU A 53 9.13 -52.17 -15.45
N ALA A 54 8.41 -51.12 -15.85
CA ALA A 54 7.95 -50.79 -17.22
C ALA A 54 6.68 -49.92 -17.17
N HIS A 55 6.66 -48.87 -17.99
CA HIS A 55 5.64 -47.81 -18.16
C HIS A 55 5.81 -46.60 -17.24
N ALA A 56 6.06 -45.44 -17.86
CA ALA A 56 6.22 -44.16 -17.19
C ALA A 56 4.94 -43.77 -16.41
N PRO A 57 5.05 -43.15 -15.22
CA PRO A 57 3.89 -42.83 -14.40
C PRO A 57 3.09 -41.67 -15.01
N VAL A 58 1.83 -41.96 -15.34
CA VAL A 58 0.79 -40.95 -15.57
C VAL A 58 0.64 -40.09 -14.32
N GLN A 59 0.93 -38.79 -14.41
CA GLN A 59 0.82 -37.87 -13.28
C GLN A 59 -0.52 -37.11 -13.35
N ALA A 60 -1.40 -37.36 -12.38
CA ALA A 60 -2.69 -36.67 -12.29
C ALA A 60 -2.47 -35.17 -11.98
N ALA A 61 -3.05 -34.29 -12.79
CA ALA A 61 -3.03 -32.85 -12.51
C ALA A 61 -3.85 -32.54 -11.25
N ILE A 62 -3.31 -31.68 -10.38
CA ILE A 62 -3.94 -31.29 -9.10
C ILE A 62 -4.91 -30.08 -9.31
N THR A 63 -5.00 -29.57 -10.54
CA THR A 63 -5.93 -28.51 -10.96
C THR A 63 -6.62 -28.89 -12.28
N PRO A 64 -7.95 -28.72 -12.40
CA PRO A 64 -8.68 -29.11 -13.61
C PRO A 64 -8.29 -28.21 -14.79
N VAL A 65 -7.83 -28.80 -15.87
CA VAL A 65 -7.60 -28.14 -17.17
C VAL A 65 -8.93 -28.07 -17.89
N GLU A 66 -9.52 -26.93 -18.22
CA GLU A 66 -10.77 -26.96 -19.01
C GLU A 66 -10.47 -27.39 -20.46
N ILE A 67 -11.06 -28.51 -20.88
CA ILE A 67 -10.94 -29.01 -22.26
C ILE A 67 -12.31 -28.85 -22.92
N GLN A 68 -12.43 -28.16 -24.05
CA GLN A 68 -13.71 -28.06 -24.77
C GLN A 68 -13.74 -28.94 -26.02
N VAL A 69 -14.84 -29.68 -26.21
CA VAL A 69 -15.15 -30.41 -27.44
C VAL A 69 -16.56 -30.05 -27.88
N ASN A 70 -16.72 -29.53 -29.11
CA ASN A 70 -17.98 -28.99 -29.64
C ASN A 70 -18.67 -27.97 -28.71
N GLY A 71 -17.90 -27.08 -28.09
CA GLY A 71 -18.42 -26.05 -27.18
C GLY A 71 -18.91 -26.56 -25.82
N LYS A 72 -18.76 -27.85 -25.51
CA LYS A 72 -18.96 -28.41 -24.16
C LYS A 72 -17.63 -28.60 -23.45
N VAL A 73 -17.55 -28.13 -22.22
CA VAL A 73 -16.41 -28.37 -21.31
C VAL A 73 -16.43 -29.84 -20.88
N LEU A 74 -15.40 -30.58 -21.25
CA LEU A 74 -15.08 -31.90 -20.73
C LEU A 74 -14.57 -31.75 -19.30
N SER A 75 -15.16 -32.50 -18.37
CA SER A 75 -14.63 -32.64 -17.02
C SER A 75 -13.26 -33.33 -17.08
N THR A 76 -12.23 -32.64 -16.62
CA THR A 76 -10.82 -33.07 -16.63
C THR A 76 -10.26 -33.47 -15.28
N ASP A 77 -11.14 -33.57 -14.29
CA ASP A 77 -10.90 -34.14 -12.97
C ASP A 77 -10.26 -35.54 -13.00
N GLN A 78 -10.22 -36.18 -14.18
CA GLN A 78 -9.72 -37.53 -14.39
C GLN A 78 -8.91 -37.69 -15.69
N ALA A 79 -8.44 -36.58 -16.29
CA ALA A 79 -7.56 -36.62 -17.46
C ALA A 79 -6.13 -36.99 -17.07
N ALA A 80 -5.46 -37.73 -17.95
CA ALA A 80 -4.08 -38.19 -17.81
C ALA A 80 -3.22 -37.57 -18.92
N PHE A 81 -1.96 -37.25 -18.64
CA PHE A 81 -1.08 -36.54 -19.56
C PHE A 81 0.22 -37.30 -19.77
N ASN A 82 0.68 -37.37 -21.01
CA ASN A 82 2.01 -37.87 -21.36
C ASN A 82 2.96 -36.72 -21.70
N ASP A 83 4.26 -36.97 -21.51
CA ASP A 83 5.34 -36.02 -21.85
C ASP A 83 5.39 -35.65 -23.34
N ASP A 84 4.77 -36.46 -24.22
CA ASP A 84 4.65 -36.21 -25.65
C ASP A 84 3.49 -35.27 -26.05
N GLY A 85 2.77 -34.73 -25.07
CA GLY A 85 1.63 -33.84 -25.27
C GLY A 85 0.31 -34.56 -25.58
N THR A 86 0.26 -35.89 -25.50
CA THR A 86 -0.99 -36.65 -25.61
C THR A 86 -1.83 -36.50 -24.35
N VAL A 87 -3.08 -36.06 -24.50
CA VAL A 87 -4.06 -36.03 -23.42
C VAL A 87 -4.90 -37.30 -23.47
N PHE A 88 -5.00 -37.98 -22.35
CA PHE A 88 -5.85 -39.15 -22.18
C PHE A 88 -7.09 -38.73 -21.40
N VAL A 89 -8.27 -38.99 -21.97
CA VAL A 89 -9.53 -38.73 -21.27
C VAL A 89 -10.31 -40.03 -21.06
N PRO A 90 -11.14 -40.12 -20.01
CA PRO A 90 -12.06 -41.23 -19.86
C PRO A 90 -13.01 -41.30 -21.07
N ILE A 91 -13.13 -42.48 -21.68
CA ILE A 91 -13.96 -42.68 -22.87
C ILE A 91 -15.43 -42.28 -22.66
N ARG A 92 -15.92 -42.38 -21.42
CA ARG A 92 -17.27 -41.96 -21.04
C ARG A 92 -17.47 -40.45 -21.19
N HIS A 93 -16.52 -39.63 -20.69
CA HIS A 93 -16.62 -38.17 -20.79
C HIS A 93 -16.54 -37.73 -22.26
N LEU A 94 -15.71 -38.41 -23.07
CA LEU A 94 -15.66 -38.17 -24.51
C LEU A 94 -17.01 -38.47 -25.18
N ALA A 95 -17.63 -39.61 -24.87
CA ALA A 95 -18.94 -39.97 -25.41
C ALA A 95 -20.01 -38.95 -25.00
N GLU A 96 -20.05 -38.55 -23.73
CA GLU A 96 -21.00 -37.56 -23.20
C GLU A 96 -20.85 -36.18 -23.86
N ALA A 97 -19.62 -35.70 -24.06
CA ALA A 97 -19.35 -34.43 -24.75
C ALA A 97 -19.79 -34.47 -26.21
N LEU A 98 -19.63 -35.62 -26.88
CA LEU A 98 -20.08 -35.82 -28.25
C LEU A 98 -21.58 -36.16 -28.37
N GLY A 99 -22.31 -36.23 -27.25
CA GLY A 99 -23.74 -36.55 -27.23
C GLY A 99 -24.05 -38.02 -27.53
N GLY A 100 -23.14 -38.92 -27.19
CA GLY A 100 -23.23 -40.37 -27.40
C GLY A 100 -23.08 -41.19 -26.12
N THR A 101 -23.00 -42.52 -26.28
CA THR A 101 -22.81 -43.48 -25.17
C THR A 101 -21.61 -44.39 -25.42
N ALA A 102 -20.91 -44.78 -24.35
CA ALA A 102 -19.79 -45.72 -24.42
C ALA A 102 -20.18 -47.10 -23.85
N THR A 103 -19.79 -48.17 -24.54
CA THR A 103 -19.92 -49.57 -24.08
C THR A 103 -18.57 -50.27 -24.10
N TRP A 104 -18.41 -51.30 -23.26
CA TRP A 104 -17.14 -52.01 -23.12
C TRP A 104 -17.32 -53.53 -23.20
N ASP A 105 -16.44 -54.19 -23.95
CA ASP A 105 -16.34 -55.65 -24.03
C ASP A 105 -14.94 -56.12 -23.62
N ASN A 106 -14.88 -56.76 -22.44
CA ASN A 106 -13.67 -57.26 -21.81
C ASN A 106 -13.04 -58.41 -22.60
N THR A 107 -13.87 -59.19 -23.29
CA THR A 107 -13.44 -60.41 -24.00
C THR A 107 -12.75 -60.03 -25.31
N SER A 108 -13.29 -59.06 -26.05
CA SER A 108 -12.67 -58.54 -27.28
C SER A 108 -11.64 -57.43 -27.03
N ARG A 109 -11.56 -56.89 -25.82
CA ARG A 109 -10.73 -55.71 -25.47
C ARG A 109 -11.05 -54.48 -26.32
N ILE A 110 -12.32 -54.33 -26.70
CA ILE A 110 -12.80 -53.18 -27.49
C ILE A 110 -13.71 -52.31 -26.62
N ALA A 111 -13.49 -51.01 -26.69
CA ALA A 111 -14.39 -50.01 -26.12
C ALA A 111 -15.06 -49.25 -27.27
N THR A 112 -16.39 -49.21 -27.30
CA THR A 112 -17.15 -48.64 -28.41
C THR A 112 -17.86 -47.36 -27.97
N VAL A 113 -17.69 -46.28 -28.72
CA VAL A 113 -18.47 -45.04 -28.59
C VAL A 113 -19.50 -44.98 -29.71
N THR A 114 -20.77 -44.84 -29.34
CA THR A 114 -21.89 -44.71 -30.28
C THR A 114 -22.43 -43.28 -30.24
N ILE A 115 -22.39 -42.58 -31.36
CA ILE A 115 -22.90 -41.20 -31.53
C ILE A 115 -23.89 -41.21 -32.69
N GLY A 116 -25.19 -41.07 -32.40
CA GLY A 116 -26.23 -41.23 -33.41
C GLY A 116 -26.16 -42.62 -34.06
N ASN A 117 -25.92 -42.66 -35.38
CA ASN A 117 -25.75 -43.90 -36.16
C ASN A 117 -24.27 -44.30 -36.39
N LYS A 118 -23.30 -43.56 -35.85
CA LYS A 118 -21.87 -43.83 -36.01
C LYS A 118 -21.33 -44.61 -34.82
N LYS A 119 -20.49 -45.61 -35.09
CA LYS A 119 -19.76 -46.38 -34.08
C LYS A 119 -18.26 -46.19 -34.24
N ILE A 120 -17.60 -45.96 -33.12
CA ILE A 120 -16.15 -45.81 -33.01
C ILE A 120 -15.63 -46.85 -32.03
N ASP A 121 -14.89 -47.83 -32.54
CA ASP A 121 -14.32 -48.92 -31.76
C ASP A 121 -12.85 -48.65 -31.43
N PHE A 122 -12.52 -48.57 -30.15
CA PHE A 122 -11.16 -48.36 -29.64
C PHE A 122 -10.60 -49.70 -29.13
N GLU A 123 -9.53 -50.19 -29.75
CA GLU A 123 -8.88 -51.43 -29.31
C GLU A 123 -7.85 -51.14 -28.20
N ILE A 124 -8.03 -51.78 -27.04
CA ILE A 124 -7.20 -51.52 -25.87
C ILE A 124 -5.79 -52.08 -26.06
N GLY A 125 -4.79 -51.24 -25.81
CA GLY A 125 -3.37 -51.53 -26.01
C GLY A 125 -2.87 -51.19 -27.41
N LYS A 126 -3.75 -50.74 -28.32
CA LYS A 126 -3.37 -50.33 -29.67
C LYS A 126 -3.64 -48.84 -29.93
N ASP A 127 -2.85 -48.30 -30.85
CA ASP A 127 -2.97 -46.94 -31.39
C ASP A 127 -3.95 -46.87 -32.56
N ILE A 128 -4.98 -47.74 -32.59
CA ILE A 128 -5.94 -47.83 -33.69
C ILE A 128 -7.37 -47.74 -33.16
N ALA A 129 -8.16 -46.86 -33.76
CA ALA A 129 -9.61 -46.81 -33.62
C ALA A 129 -10.27 -47.19 -34.96
N THR A 130 -11.43 -47.85 -34.92
CA THR A 130 -12.18 -48.22 -36.13
C THR A 130 -13.47 -47.42 -36.17
N VAL A 131 -13.67 -46.60 -37.20
CA VAL A 131 -14.88 -45.81 -37.43
C VAL A 131 -15.56 -46.34 -38.67
N ASN A 132 -16.76 -46.91 -38.55
CA ASN A 132 -17.52 -47.45 -39.70
C ASN A 132 -16.68 -48.35 -40.64
N ASN A 133 -15.89 -49.28 -40.07
CA ASN A 133 -14.93 -50.18 -40.74
C ASN A 133 -13.65 -49.56 -41.31
N GLU A 134 -13.39 -48.26 -41.12
CA GLU A 134 -12.11 -47.63 -41.44
C GLU A 134 -11.21 -47.56 -40.22
N ARG A 135 -9.94 -47.97 -40.36
CA ARG A 135 -8.95 -47.95 -39.27
C ARG A 135 -8.21 -46.62 -39.25
N LEU A 136 -8.39 -45.86 -38.17
CA LEU A 136 -7.71 -44.60 -37.90
C LEU A 136 -6.60 -44.81 -36.88
N ARG A 137 -5.42 -44.28 -37.16
CA ARG A 137 -4.28 -44.32 -36.25
C ARG A 137 -4.33 -43.14 -35.27
N MET A 138 -4.16 -43.41 -33.99
CA MET A 138 -4.21 -42.45 -32.90
C MET A 138 -2.80 -42.05 -32.44
N SER A 139 -2.69 -40.97 -31.67
CA SER A 139 -1.42 -40.44 -31.16
C SER A 139 -0.78 -41.28 -30.06
N GLY A 140 -1.54 -42.19 -29.46
CA GLY A 140 -1.08 -43.14 -28.46
C GLY A 140 -1.97 -44.37 -28.46
N SER A 141 -1.58 -45.39 -27.69
CA SER A 141 -2.44 -46.57 -27.50
C SER A 141 -3.55 -46.28 -26.51
N THR A 142 -4.74 -46.84 -26.72
CA THR A 142 -5.81 -46.83 -25.70
C THR A 142 -5.34 -47.61 -24.48
N GLN A 143 -5.48 -47.06 -23.27
CA GLN A 143 -4.94 -47.67 -22.04
C GLN A 143 -6.02 -47.95 -21.01
N ILE A 144 -5.71 -48.87 -20.09
CA ILE A 144 -6.49 -49.05 -18.87
C ILE A 144 -5.67 -48.44 -17.73
N VAL A 145 -6.23 -47.43 -17.06
CA VAL A 145 -5.64 -46.82 -15.86
C VAL A 145 -6.63 -47.01 -14.72
N GLY A 146 -6.26 -47.82 -13.72
CA GLY A 146 -7.21 -48.31 -12.72
C GLY A 146 -8.31 -49.17 -13.37
N GLU A 147 -9.59 -48.84 -13.11
CA GLU A 147 -10.75 -49.51 -13.72
C GLU A 147 -11.26 -48.79 -14.99
N ARG A 148 -10.51 -47.83 -15.54
CA ARG A 148 -11.01 -46.91 -16.58
C ARG A 148 -10.29 -47.09 -17.90
N THR A 149 -11.05 -47.09 -18.99
CA THR A 149 -10.51 -47.00 -20.34
C THR A 149 -10.24 -45.54 -20.69
N MET A 150 -8.96 -45.26 -20.90
CA MET A 150 -8.43 -43.95 -21.25
C MET A 150 -8.11 -43.92 -22.74
N VAL A 151 -8.77 -43.01 -23.47
CA VAL A 151 -8.57 -42.84 -24.91
C VAL A 151 -7.65 -41.64 -25.16
N PRO A 152 -6.62 -41.78 -26.01
CA PRO A 152 -5.74 -40.68 -26.35
C PRO A 152 -6.47 -39.72 -27.28
N ILE A 153 -6.59 -38.49 -26.84
CA ILE A 153 -6.99 -37.34 -27.64
C ILE A 153 -5.75 -36.47 -27.79
N ARG A 154 -5.07 -36.61 -28.93
CA ARG A 154 -4.29 -35.50 -29.43
C ARG A 154 -5.27 -34.56 -30.10
N PHE A 155 -5.31 -33.30 -29.68
CA PHE A 155 -5.96 -32.27 -30.47
C PHE A 155 -5.22 -32.15 -31.80
N ILE A 156 -5.68 -32.92 -32.78
CA ILE A 156 -5.37 -32.76 -34.20
C ILE A 156 -6.56 -32.01 -34.77
N GLY A 157 -6.54 -30.69 -34.66
CA GLY A 157 -6.95 -29.92 -35.83
C GLY A 157 -5.78 -30.03 -36.80
N GLU A 158 -6.00 -30.44 -38.05
CA GLU A 158 -4.95 -30.50 -39.09
C GLU A 158 -4.21 -29.14 -39.28
N HIS A 159 -4.69 -28.07 -38.62
CA HIS A 159 -4.13 -26.73 -38.59
C HIS A 159 -3.40 -26.29 -37.30
N VAL A 160 -3.15 -27.15 -36.29
CA VAL A 160 -2.28 -26.77 -35.16
C VAL A 160 -1.20 -27.81 -34.86
N GLY A 161 0.03 -27.53 -35.29
CA GLY A 161 1.24 -28.24 -34.86
C GLY A 161 1.87 -27.46 -33.73
N GLY A 162 1.67 -27.90 -32.49
CA GLY A 162 2.20 -27.18 -31.33
C GLY A 162 2.95 -28.06 -30.33
N GLU A 163 3.95 -27.47 -29.68
CA GLU A 163 4.69 -28.02 -28.53
C GLU A 163 4.04 -27.48 -27.25
N VAL A 164 3.72 -28.34 -26.28
CA VAL A 164 3.15 -27.94 -24.98
C VAL A 164 4.30 -27.72 -24.00
N LYS A 165 4.49 -26.50 -23.50
CA LYS A 165 5.48 -26.18 -22.43
C LYS A 165 4.77 -25.72 -21.17
N TRP A 166 5.31 -26.08 -20.01
CA TRP A 166 4.76 -25.69 -18.72
C TRP A 166 5.48 -24.45 -18.20
N ASP A 167 4.74 -23.44 -17.75
CA ASP A 167 5.33 -22.28 -17.07
C ASP A 167 5.67 -22.59 -15.59
N GLN A 168 6.31 -21.63 -14.90
CA GLN A 168 6.70 -21.78 -13.49
C GLN A 168 5.50 -21.91 -12.52
N ALA A 169 4.29 -21.58 -12.98
CA ALA A 169 3.03 -21.71 -12.25
C ALA A 169 2.23 -22.98 -12.65
N LYS A 170 2.79 -23.83 -13.54
CA LYS A 170 2.18 -25.05 -14.09
C LYS A 170 0.97 -24.79 -15.01
N HIS A 171 0.94 -23.68 -15.74
CA HIS A 171 0.02 -23.52 -16.86
C HIS A 171 0.59 -24.16 -18.13
N ALA A 172 -0.26 -24.83 -18.90
CA ALA A 172 0.10 -25.36 -20.22
C ALA A 172 0.13 -24.23 -21.26
N VAL A 173 1.30 -23.98 -21.84
CA VAL A 173 1.54 -23.04 -22.94
C VAL A 173 1.59 -23.83 -24.24
N ILE A 174 0.63 -23.60 -25.14
CA ILE A 174 0.62 -24.18 -26.48
C ILE A 174 1.47 -23.27 -27.39
N ILE A 175 2.59 -23.79 -27.90
CA ILE A 175 3.47 -23.07 -28.83
C ILE A 175 3.22 -23.61 -30.23
N ASP A 176 2.55 -22.86 -31.11
CA ASP A 176 2.49 -23.21 -32.54
C ASP A 176 3.87 -23.01 -33.18
N THR A 177 4.55 -24.12 -33.51
CA THR A 177 5.89 -24.08 -34.10
C THR A 177 5.86 -23.82 -35.60
N ARG A 178 4.70 -23.97 -36.27
CA ARG A 178 4.54 -23.69 -37.71
C ARG A 178 4.30 -22.23 -38.01
N SER A 179 3.81 -21.46 -37.03
CA SER A 179 3.63 -20.02 -37.15
C SER A 179 4.89 -19.23 -36.78
N ALA A 180 5.97 -19.87 -36.32
CA ALA A 180 7.23 -19.17 -36.03
C ALA A 180 7.74 -18.28 -37.18
N PRO A 181 7.71 -18.72 -38.46
CA PRO A 181 8.09 -17.86 -39.58
C PRO A 181 7.20 -16.62 -39.73
N LEU A 182 5.91 -16.72 -39.38
CA LEU A 182 4.99 -15.58 -39.40
C LEU A 182 5.40 -14.57 -38.32
N PHE A 183 5.65 -15.01 -37.10
CA PHE A 183 6.06 -14.11 -36.01
C PHE A 183 7.45 -13.51 -36.24
N ASP A 184 8.39 -14.24 -36.83
CA ASP A 184 9.72 -13.73 -37.18
C ASP A 184 9.61 -12.67 -38.29
N ALA A 185 8.77 -12.91 -39.31
CA ALA A 185 8.49 -11.92 -40.35
C ALA A 185 7.79 -10.67 -39.79
N ILE A 186 6.86 -10.83 -38.83
CA ILE A 186 6.24 -9.71 -38.13
C ILE A 186 7.30 -8.89 -37.38
N ARG A 187 8.14 -9.52 -36.57
CA ARG A 187 9.20 -8.83 -35.80
C ARG A 187 10.26 -8.16 -36.70
N ALA A 188 10.43 -8.68 -37.92
CA ALA A 188 11.35 -8.12 -38.91
C ALA A 188 10.73 -6.99 -39.76
N GLY A 189 9.43 -6.70 -39.61
CA GLY A 189 8.73 -5.72 -40.44
C GLY A 189 8.56 -6.15 -41.92
N ASP A 190 8.68 -7.44 -42.22
CA ASP A 190 8.60 -7.94 -43.61
C ASP A 190 7.14 -8.15 -44.04
N VAL A 191 6.50 -7.06 -44.45
CA VAL A 191 5.10 -7.04 -44.93
C VAL A 191 4.87 -8.04 -46.07
N ARG A 192 5.84 -8.18 -46.99
CA ARG A 192 5.72 -9.10 -48.13
C ARG A 192 5.71 -10.54 -47.64
N LYS A 193 6.66 -10.88 -46.76
CA LYS A 193 6.75 -12.24 -46.24
C LYS A 193 5.54 -12.61 -45.39
N VAL A 194 5.04 -11.69 -44.57
CA VAL A 194 3.76 -11.90 -43.85
C VAL A 194 2.62 -12.13 -44.84
N THR A 195 2.52 -11.33 -45.90
CA THR A 195 1.45 -11.49 -46.91
C THR A 195 1.50 -12.85 -47.60
N GLU A 196 2.69 -13.30 -48.01
CA GLU A 196 2.91 -14.64 -48.59
C GLU A 196 2.44 -15.73 -47.63
N LEU A 197 2.94 -15.70 -46.38
CA LEU A 197 2.64 -16.71 -45.37
C LEU A 197 1.13 -16.79 -45.07
N LEU A 198 0.44 -15.66 -44.96
CA LEU A 198 -1.00 -15.63 -44.74
C LEU A 198 -1.79 -16.11 -45.96
N ASN A 199 -1.31 -15.86 -47.18
CA ASN A 199 -1.94 -16.37 -48.40
C ASN A 199 -1.71 -17.88 -48.59
N ASP A 200 -0.59 -18.41 -48.08
CA ASP A 200 -0.27 -19.84 -48.04
C ASP A 200 -1.09 -20.61 -46.98
N GLY A 201 -2.02 -19.94 -46.30
CA GLY A 201 -2.97 -20.54 -45.36
C GLY A 201 -2.50 -20.60 -43.91
N LEU A 202 -1.44 -19.87 -43.53
CA LEU A 202 -1.10 -19.72 -42.11
C LEU A 202 -2.23 -18.98 -41.38
N ASN A 203 -2.51 -19.44 -40.16
CA ASN A 203 -3.57 -18.86 -39.33
C ASN A 203 -3.18 -17.44 -38.87
N PRO A 204 -3.92 -16.39 -39.28
CA PRO A 204 -3.63 -15.02 -38.85
C PRO A 204 -3.95 -14.78 -37.36
N ASN A 205 -4.74 -15.68 -36.73
CA ASN A 205 -5.00 -15.69 -35.29
C ASN A 205 -4.02 -16.60 -34.51
N ALA A 206 -2.86 -16.92 -35.09
CA ALA A 206 -1.86 -17.72 -34.41
C ALA A 206 -1.37 -17.04 -33.11
N ILE A 207 -0.97 -17.87 -32.15
CA ILE A 207 -0.44 -17.45 -30.85
C ILE A 207 0.96 -18.04 -30.67
N GLN A 208 1.93 -17.19 -30.32
CA GLN A 208 3.28 -17.59 -29.95
C GLN A 208 3.69 -16.91 -28.64
N LEU A 209 4.20 -17.69 -27.68
CA LEU A 209 4.56 -17.19 -26.35
C LEU A 209 3.43 -16.38 -25.71
N GLN A 210 2.20 -16.87 -25.86
CA GLN A 210 0.98 -16.23 -25.35
C GLN A 210 0.64 -14.85 -25.96
N LYS A 211 1.24 -14.48 -27.10
CA LYS A 211 0.94 -13.27 -27.85
C LYS A 211 0.33 -13.62 -29.20
N SER A 212 -0.74 -12.93 -29.57
CA SER A 212 -1.30 -13.05 -30.92
C SER A 212 -0.40 -12.38 -31.96
N ALA A 213 -0.52 -12.77 -33.22
CA ALA A 213 0.18 -12.10 -34.33
C ALA A 213 -0.08 -10.58 -34.35
N LEU A 214 -1.32 -10.16 -34.08
CA LEU A 214 -1.69 -8.75 -33.99
C LEU A 214 -1.05 -8.06 -32.78
N PHE A 215 -1.03 -8.70 -31.61
CA PHE A 215 -0.30 -8.17 -30.45
C PHE A 215 1.18 -7.98 -30.78
N THR A 216 1.83 -8.97 -31.41
CA THR A 216 3.25 -8.88 -31.77
C THR A 216 3.51 -7.78 -32.80
N ALA A 217 2.60 -7.56 -33.75
CA ALA A 217 2.73 -6.47 -34.71
C ALA A 217 2.67 -5.10 -34.03
N ILE A 218 1.75 -4.89 -33.08
CA ILE A 218 1.68 -3.66 -32.27
C ILE A 218 2.92 -3.50 -31.37
N GLU A 219 3.34 -4.57 -30.69
CA GLU A 219 4.53 -4.57 -29.85
C GLU A 219 5.81 -4.23 -30.65
N SER A 220 5.88 -4.68 -31.90
CA SER A 220 7.02 -4.45 -32.81
C SER A 220 6.90 -3.13 -33.60
N GLU A 221 5.88 -2.31 -33.35
CA GLU A 221 5.61 -1.03 -34.05
C GLU A 221 5.30 -1.16 -35.55
N GLU A 222 4.87 -2.35 -35.99
CA GLU A 222 4.63 -2.66 -37.40
C GLU A 222 3.16 -2.45 -37.80
N LEU A 223 2.75 -1.17 -37.89
CA LEU A 223 1.36 -0.78 -38.16
C LEU A 223 0.82 -1.25 -39.52
N GLU A 224 1.68 -1.38 -40.53
CA GLU A 224 1.27 -1.88 -41.85
C GLU A 224 0.90 -3.37 -41.78
N ILE A 225 1.68 -4.14 -41.02
CA ILE A 225 1.41 -5.55 -40.73
C ILE A 225 0.16 -5.69 -39.87
N ALA A 226 0.00 -4.86 -38.84
CA ALA A 226 -1.22 -4.84 -38.04
C ALA A 226 -2.47 -4.55 -38.89
N ARG A 227 -2.40 -3.60 -39.82
CA ARG A 227 -3.48 -3.30 -40.77
C ARG A 227 -3.81 -4.49 -41.66
N LEU A 228 -2.78 -5.17 -42.18
CA LEU A 228 -2.95 -6.37 -42.99
C LEU A 228 -3.66 -7.48 -42.20
N LEU A 229 -3.26 -7.71 -40.95
CA LEU A 229 -3.89 -8.70 -40.06
C LEU A 229 -5.37 -8.37 -39.81
N LEU A 230 -5.69 -7.11 -39.53
CA LEU A 230 -7.08 -6.66 -39.36
C LEU A 230 -7.92 -6.84 -40.64
N GLN A 231 -7.35 -6.55 -41.83
CA GLN A 231 -8.02 -6.80 -43.12
C GLN A 231 -8.30 -8.28 -43.37
N LYS A 232 -7.46 -9.18 -42.83
CA LYS A 232 -7.68 -10.63 -42.88
C LYS A 232 -8.70 -11.13 -41.85
N GLY A 233 -9.34 -10.22 -41.10
CA GLY A 233 -10.41 -10.55 -40.14
C GLY A 233 -9.89 -11.02 -38.78
N VAL A 234 -8.65 -10.70 -38.42
CA VAL A 234 -8.15 -10.92 -37.05
C VAL A 234 -8.96 -10.05 -36.11
N ASP A 235 -9.49 -10.65 -35.06
CA ASP A 235 -10.20 -9.92 -34.02
C ASP A 235 -9.20 -9.03 -33.26
N PRO A 236 -9.35 -7.68 -33.27
CA PRO A 236 -8.49 -6.78 -32.51
C PRO A 236 -8.49 -7.03 -31.01
N TYR A 237 -9.49 -7.76 -30.50
CA TYR A 237 -9.67 -8.03 -29.08
C TYR A 237 -9.38 -9.49 -28.69
N GLY A 238 -8.94 -10.35 -29.61
CA GLY A 238 -8.62 -11.75 -29.32
C GLY A 238 -7.53 -11.90 -28.25
N ALA A 239 -7.92 -11.92 -26.98
CA ALA A 239 -7.04 -12.19 -25.85
C ALA A 239 -6.68 -13.68 -25.84
N THR A 240 -5.44 -14.00 -25.49
CA THR A 240 -4.96 -15.38 -25.40
C THR A 240 -5.50 -16.09 -24.14
N ASN A 241 -5.87 -15.32 -23.11
CA ASN A 241 -6.70 -15.69 -21.95
C ASN A 241 -7.12 -14.42 -21.16
N LEU A 242 -7.96 -14.58 -20.12
CA LEU A 242 -8.51 -13.48 -19.28
C LEU A 242 -7.47 -12.67 -18.47
N GLN A 243 -6.23 -13.16 -18.37
CA GLN A 243 -5.16 -12.55 -17.58
C GLN A 243 -4.05 -11.92 -18.43
N MET A 244 -4.25 -11.74 -19.74
CA MET A 244 -3.22 -11.22 -20.64
C MET A 244 -3.66 -9.98 -21.44
N PRO A 245 -2.75 -9.00 -21.66
CA PRO A 245 -3.13 -7.73 -22.27
C PRO A 245 -3.46 -7.92 -23.75
N THR A 246 -4.55 -7.30 -24.20
CA THR A 246 -4.90 -7.24 -25.64
C THR A 246 -3.94 -6.33 -26.40
N ALA A 247 -3.95 -6.39 -27.73
CA ALA A 247 -3.21 -5.44 -28.58
C ALA A 247 -3.58 -3.95 -28.30
N LEU A 248 -4.83 -3.67 -27.91
CA LEU A 248 -5.25 -2.31 -27.54
C LEU A 248 -4.64 -1.84 -26.21
N HIS A 249 -4.58 -2.73 -25.20
CA HIS A 249 -3.90 -2.47 -23.93
C HIS A 249 -2.40 -2.21 -24.12
N GLU A 250 -1.75 -2.98 -25.00
CA GLU A 250 -0.34 -2.74 -25.37
C GLU A 250 -0.18 -1.38 -26.04
N ALA A 251 -1.00 -1.05 -27.03
CA ALA A 251 -0.98 0.25 -27.71
C ALA A 251 -1.15 1.42 -26.72
N VAL A 252 -2.07 1.30 -25.75
CA VAL A 252 -2.28 2.29 -24.68
C VAL A 252 -1.07 2.38 -23.75
N THR A 253 -0.51 1.25 -23.34
CA THR A 253 0.66 1.17 -22.46
C THR A 253 1.87 1.88 -23.08
N ARG A 254 2.08 1.66 -24.38
CA ARG A 254 3.14 2.29 -25.19
C ARG A 254 2.89 3.75 -25.53
N ALA A 255 1.70 4.26 -25.23
CA ALA A 255 1.23 5.58 -25.66
C ALA A 255 1.19 5.78 -27.20
N ASP A 256 0.94 4.72 -27.97
CA ASP A 256 0.88 4.78 -29.43
C ASP A 256 -0.53 5.12 -29.93
N VAL A 257 -0.75 6.41 -30.20
CA VAL A 257 -2.03 6.94 -30.69
C VAL A 257 -2.42 6.33 -32.05
N ARG A 258 -1.46 6.06 -32.93
CA ARG A 258 -1.72 5.55 -34.29
C ARG A 258 -2.15 4.09 -34.24
N ALA A 259 -1.51 3.29 -33.38
CA ALA A 259 -1.93 1.92 -33.11
C ALA A 259 -3.35 1.89 -32.52
N VAL A 260 -3.65 2.75 -31.54
CA VAL A 260 -5.00 2.85 -30.96
C VAL A 260 -6.03 3.19 -32.03
N GLU A 261 -5.81 4.23 -32.83
CA GLU A 261 -6.73 4.63 -33.90
C GLU A 261 -6.94 3.50 -34.94
N LEU A 262 -5.86 2.83 -35.35
CA LEU A 262 -5.93 1.69 -36.26
C LEU A 262 -6.82 0.56 -35.69
N LEU A 263 -6.61 0.19 -34.43
CA LEU A 263 -7.34 -0.89 -33.77
C LEU A 263 -8.83 -0.53 -33.59
N LEU A 264 -9.13 0.71 -33.19
CA LEU A 264 -10.51 1.17 -32.98
C LEU A 264 -11.29 1.31 -34.30
N SER A 265 -10.64 1.81 -35.36
CA SER A 265 -11.26 1.98 -36.68
C SER A 265 -11.66 0.65 -37.35
N ALA A 266 -11.04 -0.46 -36.96
CA ALA A 266 -11.36 -1.79 -37.49
C ALA A 266 -12.68 -2.37 -36.95
N VAL A 267 -13.31 -1.73 -35.97
CA VAL A 267 -14.44 -2.29 -35.22
C VAL A 267 -15.69 -1.46 -35.44
N LYS A 268 -16.74 -2.08 -35.99
CA LYS A 268 -17.99 -1.39 -36.38
C LYS A 268 -18.86 -0.94 -35.20
N SER A 269 -18.76 -1.62 -34.06
CA SER A 269 -19.54 -1.33 -32.85
C SER A 269 -18.75 -1.85 -31.66
N PRO A 270 -17.76 -1.09 -31.19
CA PRO A 270 -16.89 -1.58 -30.16
C PRO A 270 -17.63 -1.61 -28.81
N THR A 271 -18.11 -2.80 -28.45
CA THR A 271 -18.60 -3.09 -27.10
C THR A 271 -17.38 -3.35 -26.23
N PHE A 272 -16.80 -2.30 -25.66
CA PHE A 272 -15.53 -2.30 -24.93
C PHE A 272 -15.59 -3.00 -23.55
N GLU A 273 -16.08 -4.23 -23.52
CA GLU A 273 -16.24 -5.03 -22.30
C GLU A 273 -15.09 -6.01 -22.05
N GLN A 274 -14.12 -6.14 -22.97
CA GLN A 274 -13.06 -7.12 -22.83
C GLN A 274 -11.92 -6.58 -21.96
N LYS A 275 -11.81 -7.21 -20.80
CA LYS A 275 -10.98 -6.79 -19.68
C LYS A 275 -9.63 -7.51 -19.69
N PHE A 276 -8.56 -6.77 -19.47
CA PHE A 276 -7.29 -7.33 -18.97
C PHE A 276 -7.27 -7.12 -17.46
N ASN A 277 -7.09 -8.18 -16.66
CA ASN A 277 -7.19 -8.09 -15.19
C ASN A 277 -8.49 -7.42 -14.70
N GLN A 278 -9.59 -7.60 -15.43
CA GLN A 278 -10.87 -6.96 -15.12
C GLN A 278 -10.95 -5.43 -15.37
N GLU A 279 -9.88 -4.81 -15.89
CA GLU A 279 -9.77 -3.38 -16.20
C GLU A 279 -9.95 -3.08 -17.71
N SER A 280 -10.42 -1.86 -18.02
CA SER A 280 -10.59 -1.40 -19.41
C SER A 280 -9.34 -0.67 -19.92
N ALA A 281 -9.09 -0.71 -21.23
CA ALA A 281 -8.01 0.05 -21.85
C ALA A 281 -8.17 1.58 -21.65
N LEU A 282 -9.41 2.08 -21.54
CA LEU A 282 -9.68 3.48 -21.22
C LEU A 282 -9.26 3.82 -19.79
N TYR A 283 -9.47 2.90 -18.84
CA TYR A 283 -8.97 3.04 -17.47
C TYR A 283 -7.46 3.18 -17.43
N TYR A 284 -6.72 2.31 -18.12
CA TYR A 284 -5.25 2.46 -18.23
C TYR A 284 -4.85 3.81 -18.83
N ALA A 285 -5.55 4.27 -19.86
CA ALA A 285 -5.27 5.57 -20.49
C ALA A 285 -5.50 6.73 -19.51
N VAL A 286 -6.57 6.70 -18.71
CA VAL A 286 -6.87 7.70 -17.67
C VAL A 286 -5.87 7.62 -16.52
N LEU A 287 -5.59 6.41 -16.00
CA LEU A 287 -4.66 6.17 -14.89
C LEU A 287 -3.25 6.69 -15.21
N HIS A 288 -2.79 6.49 -16.44
CA HIS A 288 -1.47 6.94 -16.91
C HIS A 288 -1.50 8.33 -17.57
N ASN A 289 -2.59 9.07 -17.42
CA ASN A 289 -2.72 10.46 -17.85
C ASN A 289 -2.43 10.67 -19.37
N ARG A 290 -2.99 9.80 -20.22
CA ARG A 290 -2.76 9.78 -21.67
C ARG A 290 -3.84 10.56 -22.45
N ASN A 291 -3.84 11.90 -22.38
CA ASN A 291 -4.88 12.76 -22.96
C ASN A 291 -5.23 12.41 -24.42
N SER A 292 -4.24 12.34 -25.30
CA SER A 292 -4.48 12.07 -26.73
C SER A 292 -5.13 10.71 -26.97
N ILE A 293 -4.78 9.69 -26.17
CA ILE A 293 -5.35 8.35 -26.29
C ILE A 293 -6.78 8.34 -25.75
N VAL A 294 -7.00 8.93 -24.58
CA VAL A 294 -8.35 9.08 -24.01
C VAL A 294 -9.26 9.76 -25.03
N LYS A 295 -8.82 10.87 -25.62
CA LYS A 295 -9.59 11.59 -26.63
C LYS A 295 -9.93 10.71 -27.85
N VAL A 296 -8.95 10.06 -28.45
CA VAL A 296 -9.17 9.16 -29.61
C VAL A 296 -10.13 8.03 -29.25
N MET A 297 -9.98 7.44 -28.06
CA MET A 297 -10.87 6.40 -27.54
C MET A 297 -12.31 6.88 -27.42
N LEU A 298 -12.54 8.06 -26.85
CA LEU A 298 -13.87 8.63 -26.68
C LEU A 298 -14.51 9.04 -28.02
N GLU A 299 -13.73 9.58 -28.96
CA GLU A 299 -14.19 9.91 -30.33
C GLU A 299 -14.67 8.68 -31.10
N HIS A 300 -14.09 7.50 -30.82
CA HIS A 300 -14.51 6.20 -31.37
C HIS A 300 -15.65 5.55 -30.56
N GLY A 301 -16.26 6.27 -29.61
CA GLY A 301 -17.44 5.83 -28.87
C GLY A 301 -17.16 4.90 -27.69
N VAL A 302 -15.93 4.89 -27.15
CA VAL A 302 -15.66 4.16 -25.89
C VAL A 302 -16.51 4.74 -24.77
N ASN A 303 -17.30 3.89 -24.12
CA ASN A 303 -18.15 4.29 -23.00
C ASN A 303 -17.27 4.76 -21.80
N PRO A 304 -17.38 6.02 -21.35
CA PRO A 304 -16.63 6.50 -20.18
C PRO A 304 -17.28 6.10 -18.85
N ASN A 305 -18.40 5.38 -18.87
CA ASN A 305 -19.14 4.93 -17.68
C ASN A 305 -18.94 3.44 -17.35
N ILE A 306 -17.81 2.86 -17.76
CA ILE A 306 -17.49 1.46 -17.48
C ILE A 306 -17.12 1.32 -15.99
N PRO A 307 -17.80 0.44 -15.21
CA PRO A 307 -17.41 0.14 -13.83
C PRO A 307 -15.97 -0.38 -13.74
N THR A 308 -15.19 0.11 -12.77
CA THR A 308 -13.79 -0.31 -12.58
C THR A 308 -13.78 -1.61 -11.80
N ILE A 309 -13.77 -2.77 -12.47
CA ILE A 309 -13.82 -4.04 -11.73
C ILE A 309 -12.44 -4.34 -11.12
N LEU A 310 -12.38 -4.34 -9.78
CA LEU A 310 -11.28 -4.94 -9.01
C LEU A 310 -11.78 -6.26 -8.41
N GLU A 311 -11.07 -7.35 -8.71
CA GLU A 311 -11.40 -8.73 -8.36
C GLU A 311 -11.46 -8.98 -6.83
N SER A 312 -11.11 -8.00 -5.99
CA SER A 312 -11.21 -8.09 -4.52
C SER A 312 -12.65 -8.11 -3.96
N TYR A 313 -13.68 -7.87 -4.77
CA TYR A 313 -15.08 -7.72 -4.32
C TYR A 313 -16.03 -8.87 -4.71
N GLN A 314 -15.53 -10.05 -5.09
CA GLN A 314 -16.39 -11.19 -5.48
C GLN A 314 -17.38 -11.70 -4.39
N ASN A 315 -17.27 -11.24 -3.15
CA ASN A 315 -18.10 -11.70 -2.03
C ASN A 315 -19.32 -10.82 -1.70
N SER A 316 -19.60 -9.75 -2.45
CA SER A 316 -20.81 -8.94 -2.26
C SER A 316 -21.39 -8.50 -3.60
N PRO A 317 -22.47 -9.10 -4.11
CA PRO A 317 -23.12 -8.67 -5.35
C PRO A 317 -23.75 -7.26 -5.27
N ASP A 318 -23.81 -6.68 -4.07
CA ASP A 318 -24.24 -5.29 -3.82
C ASP A 318 -23.07 -4.28 -3.85
N ASP A 319 -21.80 -4.72 -3.75
CA ASP A 319 -20.60 -3.85 -3.78
C ASP A 319 -20.04 -3.73 -5.21
N ARG A 320 -20.80 -3.10 -6.11
CA ARG A 320 -20.29 -2.78 -7.45
C ARG A 320 -19.47 -1.48 -7.36
N PRO A 321 -18.19 -1.45 -7.76
CA PRO A 321 -17.44 -0.20 -7.79
C PRO A 321 -18.04 0.75 -8.82
N ASP A 322 -18.44 1.93 -8.33
CA ASP A 322 -18.99 3.02 -9.12
C ASP A 322 -17.99 3.52 -10.19
N ASN A 323 -18.44 4.29 -11.18
CA ASN A 323 -17.57 4.81 -12.24
C ASN A 323 -16.50 5.77 -11.68
N GLU A 324 -15.29 5.26 -11.40
CA GLU A 324 -14.17 6.05 -10.84
C GLU A 324 -13.36 6.83 -11.89
N LEU A 325 -13.56 6.62 -13.22
CA LEU A 325 -12.70 7.22 -14.26
C LEU A 325 -12.66 8.75 -14.18
N LEU A 326 -13.85 9.35 -14.09
CA LEU A 326 -13.98 10.80 -13.98
C LEU A 326 -13.36 11.31 -12.67
N LEU A 327 -13.49 10.55 -11.58
CA LEU A 327 -12.86 10.88 -10.30
C LEU A 327 -11.33 10.83 -10.37
N TYR A 328 -10.73 9.84 -11.05
CA TYR A 328 -9.29 9.77 -11.26
C TYR A 328 -8.78 10.98 -12.04
N ALA A 329 -9.44 11.34 -13.14
CA ALA A 329 -9.08 12.53 -13.92
C ALA A 329 -9.14 13.81 -13.07
N VAL A 330 -10.16 13.93 -12.19
CA VAL A 330 -10.26 15.03 -11.22
C VAL A 330 -9.11 15.00 -10.21
N ARG A 331 -8.79 13.85 -9.60
CA ARG A 331 -7.69 13.69 -8.63
C ARG A 331 -6.32 14.01 -9.21
N GLN A 332 -6.12 13.74 -10.50
CA GLN A 332 -4.92 14.12 -11.25
C GLN A 332 -4.89 15.63 -11.61
N ASN A 333 -5.95 16.37 -11.29
CA ASN A 333 -6.16 17.77 -11.66
C ASN A 333 -6.07 18.02 -13.18
N ASN A 334 -6.45 17.03 -14.01
CA ASN A 334 -6.40 17.14 -15.46
C ASN A 334 -7.73 17.65 -16.02
N THR A 335 -7.88 18.98 -16.08
CA THR A 335 -9.12 19.62 -16.53
C THR A 335 -9.48 19.31 -17.99
N GLU A 336 -8.50 19.09 -18.86
CA GLU A 336 -8.75 18.71 -20.27
C GLU A 336 -9.37 17.32 -20.34
N MET A 337 -8.76 16.32 -19.67
CA MET A 337 -9.30 14.96 -19.63
C MET A 337 -10.67 14.89 -18.96
N VAL A 338 -10.90 15.68 -17.91
CA VAL A 338 -12.22 15.81 -17.27
C VAL A 338 -13.25 16.33 -18.29
N ALA A 339 -12.90 17.35 -19.07
CA ALA A 339 -13.78 17.89 -20.11
C ALA A 339 -14.06 16.87 -21.22
N ASP A 340 -13.05 16.13 -21.67
CA ASP A 340 -13.20 15.09 -22.71
C ASP A 340 -14.13 13.97 -22.23
N LEU A 341 -13.92 13.45 -21.00
CA LEU A 341 -14.78 12.42 -20.41
C LEU A 341 -16.25 12.89 -20.29
N LEU A 342 -16.45 14.12 -19.82
CA LEU A 342 -17.80 14.70 -19.69
C LEU A 342 -18.46 14.96 -21.05
N ALA A 343 -17.70 15.41 -22.05
CA ALA A 343 -18.19 15.57 -23.43
C ALA A 343 -18.64 14.22 -24.02
N ALA A 344 -17.98 13.14 -23.64
CA ALA A 344 -18.35 11.76 -23.97
C ALA A 344 -19.48 11.19 -23.09
N LYS A 345 -20.19 12.04 -22.32
CA LYS A 345 -21.30 11.68 -21.42
C LYS A 345 -20.89 10.83 -20.21
N ALA A 346 -19.69 11.02 -19.66
CA ALA A 346 -19.40 10.56 -18.31
C ALA A 346 -20.38 11.19 -17.31
N ASP A 347 -20.93 10.40 -16.39
CA ASP A 347 -21.85 10.90 -15.37
C ASP A 347 -21.08 11.69 -14.29
N PRO A 348 -21.34 13.00 -14.10
CA PRO A 348 -20.68 13.79 -13.06
C PRO A 348 -21.29 13.62 -11.67
N ASN A 349 -22.45 12.95 -11.55
CA ASN A 349 -23.21 12.79 -10.31
C ASN A 349 -23.12 11.37 -9.74
N VAL A 350 -22.13 10.61 -10.18
CA VAL A 350 -21.79 9.29 -9.60
C VAL A 350 -21.64 9.44 -8.09
N LEU A 351 -22.32 8.56 -7.37
CA LEU A 351 -22.22 8.45 -5.92
C LEU A 351 -21.18 7.37 -5.59
N PHE A 352 -20.29 7.65 -4.64
CA PHE A 352 -19.30 6.69 -4.15
C PHE A 352 -19.65 6.24 -2.74
N GLU A 353 -19.34 4.98 -2.41
CA GLU A 353 -19.38 4.47 -1.03
C GLU A 353 -18.22 4.98 -0.17
N SER A 354 -18.19 6.29 0.06
CA SER A 354 -17.23 6.91 0.97
C SER A 354 -17.86 8.06 1.76
N GLU A 355 -17.14 8.60 2.74
CA GLU A 355 -17.54 9.81 3.47
C GLU A 355 -17.71 11.02 2.52
N MET A 356 -17.09 10.99 1.33
CA MET A 356 -17.19 12.02 0.30
C MET A 356 -17.86 11.43 -0.94
N PRO A 357 -19.20 11.40 -1.00
CA PRO A 357 -19.89 10.57 -1.97
C PRO A 357 -19.91 11.15 -3.38
N THR A 358 -19.43 12.37 -3.66
CA THR A 358 -19.49 12.93 -5.02
C THR A 358 -18.14 13.46 -5.49
N ILE A 359 -17.98 13.54 -6.81
CA ILE A 359 -16.79 14.09 -7.46
C ILE A 359 -16.55 15.55 -7.01
N LEU A 360 -17.63 16.32 -6.81
CA LEU A 360 -17.53 17.69 -6.30
C LEU A 360 -17.01 17.77 -4.86
N HIS A 361 -17.34 16.82 -3.97
CA HIS A 361 -16.73 16.76 -2.64
C HIS A 361 -15.20 16.60 -2.76
N HIS A 362 -14.72 15.72 -3.64
CA HIS A 362 -13.29 15.52 -3.88
C HIS A 362 -12.62 16.76 -4.48
N ALA A 363 -13.22 17.37 -5.51
CA ALA A 363 -12.69 18.59 -6.11
C ALA A 363 -12.62 19.75 -5.11
N ALA A 364 -13.63 19.88 -4.24
CA ALA A 364 -13.67 20.86 -3.16
C ALA A 364 -12.56 20.63 -2.13
N TYR A 365 -12.35 19.37 -1.72
CA TYR A 365 -11.34 18.98 -0.75
C TYR A 365 -9.90 19.27 -1.21
N PHE A 366 -9.61 19.15 -2.50
CA PHE A 366 -8.28 19.40 -3.07
C PHE A 366 -8.11 20.80 -3.69
N ASN A 367 -9.06 21.71 -3.49
CA ASN A 367 -9.04 23.08 -4.01
C ASN A 367 -8.97 23.17 -5.56
N MET A 368 -9.69 22.31 -6.27
CA MET A 368 -9.65 22.20 -7.74
C MET A 368 -10.75 23.06 -8.40
N ASP A 369 -10.60 24.38 -8.35
CA ASP A 369 -11.59 25.36 -8.81
C ASP A 369 -11.90 25.27 -10.32
N THR A 370 -10.92 24.95 -11.15
CA THR A 370 -11.12 24.71 -12.60
C THR A 370 -11.98 23.47 -12.85
N ASN A 371 -11.72 22.36 -12.15
CA ASN A 371 -12.50 21.15 -12.27
C ASN A 371 -13.93 21.34 -11.75
N ILE A 372 -14.13 22.09 -10.65
CA ILE A 372 -15.46 22.45 -10.16
C ILE A 372 -16.26 23.19 -11.24
N ARG A 373 -15.66 24.21 -11.88
CA ARG A 373 -16.32 24.96 -12.97
C ARG A 373 -16.61 24.08 -14.19
N THR A 374 -15.71 23.16 -14.53
CA THR A 374 -15.94 22.20 -15.61
C THR A 374 -17.10 21.26 -15.28
N LEU A 375 -17.12 20.65 -14.10
CA LEU A 375 -18.20 19.77 -13.64
C LEU A 375 -19.57 20.46 -13.65
N LYS A 376 -19.63 21.74 -13.24
CA LYS A 376 -20.84 22.57 -13.29
C LYS A 376 -21.41 22.71 -14.72
N ARG A 377 -20.56 22.86 -15.74
CA ARG A 377 -21.02 22.96 -17.15
C ARG A 377 -21.78 21.72 -17.61
N TYR A 378 -21.52 20.59 -16.96
CA TYR A 378 -22.16 19.30 -17.23
C TYR A 378 -23.18 18.90 -16.16
N GLN A 379 -23.76 19.87 -15.45
CA GLN A 379 -24.86 19.66 -14.50
C GLN A 379 -24.50 18.82 -13.27
N ALA A 380 -23.24 18.88 -12.81
CA ALA A 380 -22.88 18.37 -11.49
C ALA A 380 -23.64 19.14 -10.39
N ASP A 381 -24.27 18.43 -9.46
CA ASP A 381 -25.06 19.02 -8.38
C ASP A 381 -24.16 19.45 -7.20
N PRO A 382 -23.98 20.78 -6.97
CA PRO A 382 -23.10 21.30 -5.92
C PRO A 382 -23.68 21.19 -4.51
N ASN A 383 -24.94 20.74 -4.38
CA ASN A 383 -25.68 20.74 -3.13
C ASN A 383 -25.88 19.34 -2.54
N ARG A 384 -25.34 18.30 -3.20
CA ARG A 384 -25.36 16.95 -2.66
C ARG A 384 -24.63 16.92 -1.34
N THR A 385 -25.21 16.21 -0.38
CA THR A 385 -24.63 16.09 0.95
C THR A 385 -24.05 14.72 1.21
N THR A 386 -23.05 14.64 2.10
CA THR A 386 -22.68 13.40 2.77
C THR A 386 -23.83 12.88 3.65
N LYS A 387 -23.66 11.69 4.24
CA LYS A 387 -24.61 11.15 5.24
C LYS A 387 -24.81 12.09 6.43
N GLN A 388 -23.81 12.92 6.72
CA GLN A 388 -23.81 13.91 7.79
C GLN A 388 -24.33 15.29 7.35
N GLY A 389 -24.87 15.43 6.14
CA GLY A 389 -25.36 16.71 5.64
C GLY A 389 -24.27 17.67 5.15
N TRP A 390 -23.02 17.21 4.97
CA TRP A 390 -21.93 18.08 4.50
C TRP A 390 -22.02 18.29 3.01
N THR A 391 -22.03 19.54 2.54
CA THR A 391 -21.94 19.86 1.11
C THR A 391 -20.47 20.02 0.67
N PRO A 392 -20.17 19.97 -0.64
CA PRO A 392 -18.85 20.35 -1.16
C PRO A 392 -18.41 21.75 -0.70
N LEU A 393 -19.36 22.69 -0.58
CA LEU A 393 -19.07 24.06 -0.11
C LEU A 393 -18.58 24.06 1.34
N MET A 394 -19.18 23.25 2.20
CA MET A 394 -18.75 23.09 3.59
C MET A 394 -17.35 22.49 3.71
N ILE A 395 -17.02 21.48 2.89
CA ILE A 395 -15.66 20.89 2.84
C ILE A 395 -14.63 21.94 2.41
N ALA A 396 -14.91 22.71 1.36
CA ALA A 396 -14.02 23.78 0.92
C ALA A 396 -13.88 24.87 1.99
N ALA A 397 -14.95 25.14 2.74
CA ALA A 397 -14.97 26.14 3.81
C ALA A 397 -14.16 25.74 5.04
N GLU A 398 -14.25 24.47 5.46
CA GLU A 398 -13.44 23.87 6.55
C GLU A 398 -11.94 24.03 6.29
N ARG A 399 -11.53 23.85 5.03
CA ARG A 399 -10.13 23.87 4.60
C ARG A 399 -9.59 25.25 4.20
N GLY A 400 -10.42 26.27 4.21
CA GLY A 400 -10.03 27.62 3.78
C GLY A 400 -9.70 27.71 2.28
N HIS A 401 -10.26 26.81 1.47
CA HIS A 401 -10.00 26.71 0.03
C HIS A 401 -10.81 27.74 -0.75
N THR A 402 -10.41 29.01 -0.64
CA THR A 402 -11.12 30.18 -1.19
C THR A 402 -11.42 30.07 -2.68
N ALA A 403 -10.51 29.52 -3.49
CA ALA A 403 -10.72 29.33 -4.93
C ALA A 403 -11.83 28.30 -5.20
N ALA A 404 -11.84 27.16 -4.50
CA ALA A 404 -12.92 26.19 -4.59
C ALA A 404 -14.26 26.74 -4.05
N VAL A 405 -14.24 27.50 -2.93
CA VAL A 405 -15.45 28.16 -2.40
C VAL A 405 -16.03 29.11 -3.44
N GLN A 406 -15.20 29.96 -4.05
CA GLN A 406 -15.63 30.87 -5.12
C GLN A 406 -16.23 30.10 -6.31
N ALA A 407 -15.55 29.05 -6.78
CA ALA A 407 -16.05 28.22 -7.88
C ALA A 407 -17.36 27.49 -7.54
N LEU A 408 -17.55 27.05 -6.30
CA LEU A 408 -18.78 26.41 -5.84
C LEU A 408 -19.95 27.40 -5.75
N ILE A 409 -19.70 28.64 -5.31
CA ILE A 409 -20.68 29.72 -5.32
C ILE A 409 -21.11 30.06 -6.75
N GLU A 410 -20.15 30.25 -7.66
CA GLU A 410 -20.41 30.41 -9.10
C GLU A 410 -21.17 29.21 -9.68
N SER A 411 -20.92 28.03 -9.11
CA SER A 411 -21.62 26.79 -9.43
C SER A 411 -22.98 26.64 -8.75
N GLY A 412 -23.50 27.66 -8.07
CA GLY A 412 -24.86 27.65 -7.50
C GLY A 412 -25.00 26.79 -6.25
N ALA A 413 -23.93 26.65 -5.47
CA ALA A 413 -24.00 26.06 -4.14
C ALA A 413 -24.91 26.89 -3.24
N GLN A 414 -25.81 26.24 -2.52
CA GLN A 414 -26.67 26.84 -1.50
C GLN A 414 -25.83 27.12 -0.26
N LEU A 415 -25.73 28.39 0.10
CA LEU A 415 -24.80 28.86 1.14
C LEU A 415 -25.23 28.45 2.55
N ASP A 416 -26.54 28.33 2.75
CA ASP A 416 -27.19 28.19 4.05
C ASP A 416 -27.72 26.78 4.33
N LEU A 417 -27.38 25.81 3.48
CA LEU A 417 -27.55 24.41 3.86
C LEU A 417 -26.80 24.15 5.15
N GLN A 418 -27.40 23.35 6.02
CA GLN A 418 -26.84 23.01 7.31
C GLN A 418 -26.50 21.53 7.34
N ASN A 419 -25.32 21.20 7.87
CA ASN A 419 -24.99 19.81 8.17
C ASN A 419 -25.77 19.33 9.40
N ALA A 420 -25.54 18.08 9.82
CA ALA A 420 -26.17 17.50 11.00
C ALA A 420 -25.90 18.29 12.31
N LEU A 421 -24.87 19.15 12.34
CA LEU A 421 -24.56 20.06 13.47
C LEU A 421 -25.36 21.36 13.45
N GLY A 422 -26.17 21.60 12.41
CA GLY A 422 -26.79 22.91 12.16
C GLY A 422 -25.82 23.94 11.58
N ALA A 423 -24.59 23.57 11.25
CA ALA A 423 -23.58 24.51 10.74
C ALA A 423 -23.66 24.65 9.22
N ASN A 424 -23.71 25.90 8.73
CA ASN A 424 -23.54 26.24 7.32
C ASN A 424 -22.05 26.46 6.97
N ALA A 425 -21.76 26.70 5.69
CA ALA A 425 -20.37 26.90 5.24
C ALA A 425 -19.68 28.09 5.91
N TYR A 426 -20.40 29.19 6.19
CA TYR A 426 -19.82 30.37 6.87
C TYR A 426 -19.40 30.04 8.30
N LEU A 427 -20.27 29.36 9.05
CA LEU A 427 -19.98 28.95 10.42
C LEU A 427 -18.80 27.96 10.47
N ILE A 428 -18.72 27.04 9.51
CA ILE A 428 -17.58 26.12 9.40
C ILE A 428 -16.27 26.88 9.11
N ALA A 429 -16.28 27.84 8.17
CA ALA A 429 -15.10 28.67 7.92
C ALA A 429 -14.69 29.47 9.17
N LYS A 430 -15.67 29.97 9.93
CA LYS A 430 -15.44 30.71 11.18
C LYS A 430 -14.84 29.86 12.29
N THR A 431 -15.35 28.63 12.51
CA THR A 431 -14.81 27.73 13.54
C THR A 431 -13.37 27.29 13.24
N HIS A 432 -12.98 27.27 11.97
CA HIS A 432 -11.63 26.91 11.52
C HIS A 432 -10.72 28.13 11.31
N GLY A 433 -11.17 29.35 11.61
CA GLY A 433 -10.35 30.57 11.49
C GLY A 433 -10.05 30.99 10.05
N ASN A 434 -10.82 30.53 9.07
CA ASN A 434 -10.59 30.79 7.64
C ASN A 434 -11.17 32.15 7.23
N GLU A 435 -10.55 33.24 7.67
CA GLU A 435 -11.05 34.61 7.50
C GLU A 435 -11.34 35.01 6.05
N ALA A 436 -10.46 34.63 5.11
CA ALA A 436 -10.66 34.95 3.69
C ALA A 436 -11.92 34.28 3.13
N THR A 437 -12.15 33.03 3.52
CA THR A 437 -13.36 32.28 3.16
C THR A 437 -14.60 32.86 3.83
N MET A 438 -14.52 33.26 5.10
CA MET A 438 -15.64 33.92 5.80
C MET A 438 -16.05 35.21 5.08
N LYS A 439 -15.08 36.06 4.71
CA LYS A 439 -15.33 37.32 3.99
C LYS A 439 -16.01 37.04 2.66
N LEU A 440 -15.55 36.02 1.94
CA LEU A 440 -16.09 35.61 0.65
C LEU A 440 -17.53 35.07 0.76
N LEU A 441 -17.80 34.19 1.73
CA LEU A 441 -19.14 33.66 1.99
C LEU A 441 -20.12 34.75 2.46
N ALA A 442 -19.69 35.64 3.35
CA ALA A 442 -20.50 36.77 3.80
C ALA A 442 -20.82 37.74 2.65
N ALA A 443 -19.82 38.03 1.79
CA ALA A 443 -20.02 38.86 0.60
C ALA A 443 -20.98 38.21 -0.42
N ALA A 444 -21.00 36.88 -0.49
CA ALA A 444 -21.95 36.11 -1.29
C ALA A 444 -23.36 36.02 -0.68
N GLY A 445 -23.57 36.57 0.54
CA GLY A 445 -24.87 36.61 1.21
C GLY A 445 -25.19 35.40 2.07
N ALA A 446 -24.19 34.60 2.47
CA ALA A 446 -24.41 33.51 3.44
C ALA A 446 -24.92 34.06 4.77
N ASP A 447 -25.86 33.36 5.39
CA ASP A 447 -26.32 33.66 6.73
C ASP A 447 -25.15 33.55 7.71
N THR A 448 -24.88 34.68 8.37
CA THR A 448 -23.81 34.79 9.37
C THR A 448 -24.31 34.56 10.79
N ALA A 449 -25.63 34.42 10.97
CA ALA A 449 -26.26 34.19 12.25
C ALA A 449 -25.84 32.84 12.83
N TYR A 450 -25.68 32.83 14.15
CA TYR A 450 -25.29 31.65 14.91
C TYR A 450 -26.46 30.66 15.00
N SER A 451 -26.26 29.42 14.57
CA SER A 451 -27.14 28.31 14.94
C SER A 451 -26.34 27.02 15.12
N PRO A 452 -26.22 26.55 16.37
CA PRO A 452 -26.32 25.14 16.63
C PRO A 452 -27.64 24.91 17.38
N LYS A 453 -28.50 24.10 16.79
CA LYS A 453 -29.34 23.25 17.63
C LYS A 453 -28.38 22.45 18.52
N LEU A 454 -28.42 22.69 19.82
CA LEU A 454 -28.03 21.69 20.80
C LEU A 454 -29.09 20.58 20.74
N SER A 455 -29.12 19.80 19.66
CA SER A 455 -29.67 18.45 19.76
C SER A 455 -28.54 17.55 20.24
N ASP A 456 -28.90 16.50 20.99
CA ASP A 456 -27.96 15.49 21.50
C ASP A 456 -27.09 14.87 20.38
N ASP A 457 -27.49 15.01 19.11
CA ASP A 457 -26.74 14.59 17.93
C ASP A 457 -25.57 15.51 17.55
N ALA A 458 -25.61 16.81 17.88
CA ALA A 458 -24.52 17.75 17.60
C ALA A 458 -23.28 17.47 18.47
N VAL A 459 -23.51 16.94 19.67
CA VAL A 459 -22.48 16.38 20.55
C VAL A 459 -21.84 15.13 19.92
N HIS A 460 -22.52 14.46 19.00
CA HIS A 460 -22.11 13.17 18.46
C HIS A 460 -21.14 13.25 17.26
N PHE A 461 -20.77 14.44 16.78
CA PHE A 461 -20.10 14.61 15.48
C PHE A 461 -18.58 14.34 15.45
N ARG A 462 -17.96 14.00 16.58
CA ARG A 462 -16.67 13.29 16.54
C ARG A 462 -16.85 11.80 16.81
N LYS A 463 -17.86 11.16 16.21
CA LYS A 463 -17.98 9.70 16.16
C LYS A 463 -17.02 9.00 15.18
N HIS A 464 -15.95 9.68 14.79
CA HIS A 464 -14.71 8.97 14.44
C HIS A 464 -13.61 9.09 15.50
N THR A 465 -13.77 9.81 16.62
CA THR A 465 -12.71 9.80 17.67
C THR A 465 -13.05 10.15 19.15
N THR A 466 -14.22 10.60 19.61
CA THR A 466 -14.37 10.92 21.06
C THR A 466 -15.75 10.66 21.66
N HIS A 467 -15.79 9.85 22.71
CA HIS A 467 -16.94 9.66 23.61
C HIS A 467 -16.96 10.81 24.62
N PHE A 468 -17.82 11.82 24.43
CA PHE A 468 -18.21 12.69 25.54
C PHE A 468 -19.00 11.85 26.55
N GLN A 469 -18.68 11.99 27.82
CA GLN A 469 -19.36 11.29 28.90
C GLN A 469 -20.61 12.06 29.34
N GLU A 470 -21.52 11.38 30.05
CA GLU A 470 -22.74 12.01 30.57
C GLU A 470 -22.43 13.17 31.53
N ASP A 471 -21.29 13.12 32.23
CA ASP A 471 -20.82 14.14 33.17
C ASP A 471 -20.07 15.32 32.52
N ASP A 472 -19.85 15.31 31.19
CA ASP A 472 -19.18 16.41 30.52
C ASP A 472 -20.04 17.68 30.49
N THR A 473 -19.56 18.73 31.16
CA THR A 473 -20.25 20.03 31.26
C THR A 473 -20.30 20.79 29.94
N GLU A 474 -21.22 21.74 29.83
CA GLU A 474 -21.30 22.66 28.68
C GLU A 474 -19.99 23.43 28.46
N LEU A 475 -19.30 23.80 29.55
CA LEU A 475 -17.98 24.44 29.50
C LEU A 475 -16.92 23.51 28.89
N MET A 476 -16.89 22.22 29.23
CA MET A 476 -15.98 21.24 28.63
C MET A 476 -16.25 21.05 27.14
N ARG A 477 -17.52 21.00 26.74
CA ARG A 477 -17.92 20.88 25.33
C ARG A 477 -17.51 22.12 24.53
N ALA A 478 -17.72 23.32 25.08
CA ALA A 478 -17.27 24.58 24.48
C ALA A 478 -15.73 24.64 24.37
N ALA A 479 -15.03 24.18 25.41
CA ALA A 479 -13.57 24.10 25.45
C ALA A 479 -13.02 23.14 24.39
N TYR A 480 -13.65 21.98 24.21
CA TYR A 480 -13.29 20.97 23.22
C TYR A 480 -13.41 21.43 21.77
N ILE A 481 -14.36 22.33 21.50
CA ILE A 481 -14.58 22.90 20.16
C ILE A 481 -13.67 24.13 19.94
N GLY A 482 -13.01 24.62 21.01
CA GLY A 482 -12.16 25.80 20.95
C GLY A 482 -12.96 27.12 20.90
N GLN A 483 -14.21 27.14 21.37
CA GLN A 483 -15.04 28.35 21.37
C GLN A 483 -14.65 29.31 22.50
N THR A 484 -13.49 29.97 22.37
CA THR A 484 -12.92 30.83 23.42
C THR A 484 -13.90 31.88 23.95
N GLY A 485 -14.71 32.50 23.08
CA GLY A 485 -15.72 33.49 23.50
C GLY A 485 -16.83 32.90 24.37
N LEU A 486 -17.35 31.72 24.00
CA LEU A 486 -18.36 31.01 24.79
C LEU A 486 -17.78 30.51 26.11
N VAL A 487 -16.55 29.99 26.10
CA VAL A 487 -15.84 29.57 27.32
C VAL A 487 -15.72 30.74 28.30
N ARG A 488 -15.34 31.93 27.84
CA ARG A 488 -15.31 33.14 28.68
C ARG A 488 -16.68 33.48 29.25
N ALA A 489 -17.70 33.53 28.40
CA ALA A 489 -19.08 33.85 28.82
C ALA A 489 -19.63 32.84 29.84
N LEU A 490 -19.36 31.54 29.67
CA LEU A 490 -19.78 30.50 30.60
C LEU A 490 -19.08 30.64 31.96
N ILE A 491 -17.76 30.88 31.97
CA ILE A 491 -16.99 31.12 33.21
C ILE A 491 -17.50 32.39 33.92
N GLU A 492 -17.71 33.48 33.19
CA GLU A 492 -18.30 34.72 33.72
C GLU A 492 -19.72 34.52 34.25
N GLY A 493 -20.49 33.63 33.61
CA GLY A 493 -21.82 33.19 34.04
C GLY A 493 -21.82 32.21 35.22
N GLY A 494 -20.66 31.87 35.78
CA GLY A 494 -20.53 31.03 36.97
C GLY A 494 -20.33 29.53 36.69
N ALA A 495 -20.07 29.12 35.45
CA ALA A 495 -19.69 27.74 35.16
C ALA A 495 -18.40 27.36 35.90
N ASN A 496 -18.35 26.18 36.51
CA ASN A 496 -17.19 25.70 37.26
C ASN A 496 -16.10 25.17 36.31
N PRO A 497 -14.95 25.84 36.15
CA PRO A 497 -13.87 25.37 35.27
C PRO A 497 -13.12 24.15 35.84
N ASN A 498 -13.35 23.82 37.12
CA ASN A 498 -12.75 22.67 37.81
C ASN A 498 -13.69 21.46 37.89
N ALA A 499 -14.85 21.50 37.21
CA ALA A 499 -15.64 20.29 37.07
C ALA A 499 -14.75 19.21 36.45
N LEU A 500 -14.80 17.99 36.99
CA LEU A 500 -13.98 16.87 36.55
C LEU A 500 -14.83 15.88 35.77
N SER A 501 -14.24 15.37 34.70
CA SER A 501 -14.70 14.21 33.93
C SER A 501 -13.58 13.16 33.91
N VAL A 502 -13.83 12.00 33.32
CA VAL A 502 -12.80 10.96 33.08
C VAL A 502 -11.59 11.46 32.29
N ASN A 503 -11.75 12.51 31.48
CA ASN A 503 -10.67 13.13 30.69
C ASN A 503 -10.06 14.38 31.36
N GLY A 504 -10.39 14.64 32.63
CA GLY A 504 -9.98 15.84 33.36
C GLY A 504 -11.00 16.98 33.26
N SER A 505 -10.56 18.21 33.56
CA SER A 505 -11.41 19.40 33.53
C SER A 505 -11.40 20.10 32.16
N ALA A 506 -12.14 21.21 32.04
CA ALA A 506 -12.29 21.94 30.77
C ALA A 506 -10.96 22.31 30.11
N ILE A 507 -9.89 22.50 30.90
CA ILE A 507 -8.55 22.80 30.37
C ILE A 507 -7.98 21.64 29.52
N ASN A 508 -8.25 20.38 29.87
CA ASN A 508 -7.79 19.22 29.09
C ASN A 508 -8.52 19.14 27.76
N TYR A 509 -9.82 19.41 27.75
CA TYR A 509 -10.62 19.51 26.52
C TYR A 509 -10.13 20.65 25.62
N ALA A 510 -9.64 21.74 26.20
CA ALA A 510 -9.08 22.87 25.46
C ALA A 510 -7.64 22.66 24.95
N SER A 511 -6.94 21.55 25.25
CA SER A 511 -5.49 21.40 25.02
C SER A 511 -5.02 21.61 23.57
N GLY A 512 -5.91 21.54 22.58
CA GLY A 512 -5.62 21.86 21.18
C GLY A 512 -5.77 23.34 20.79
N TYR A 513 -6.27 24.19 21.71
CA TYR A 513 -6.67 25.58 21.46
C TYR A 513 -6.02 26.51 22.50
N THR A 514 -4.84 27.06 22.15
CA THR A 514 -4.01 27.86 23.06
C THR A 514 -4.78 29.01 23.73
N GLU A 515 -5.56 29.78 22.96
CA GLU A 515 -6.33 30.92 23.49
C GLU A 515 -7.47 30.50 24.42
N THR A 516 -8.04 29.32 24.20
CA THR A 516 -9.07 28.74 25.07
C THR A 516 -8.47 28.27 26.38
N VAL A 517 -7.29 27.63 26.35
CA VAL A 517 -6.57 27.26 27.59
C VAL A 517 -6.19 28.51 28.38
N LYS A 518 -5.64 29.54 27.73
CA LYS A 518 -5.33 30.82 28.39
C LYS A 518 -6.57 31.46 29.02
N ALA A 519 -7.73 31.39 28.35
CA ALA A 519 -8.99 31.91 28.91
C ALA A 519 -9.40 31.15 30.18
N ILE A 520 -9.26 29.82 30.21
CA ILE A 520 -9.55 28.99 31.39
C ILE A 520 -8.55 29.29 32.53
N LEU A 521 -7.25 29.38 32.22
CA LEU A 521 -6.20 29.71 33.20
C LEU A 521 -6.36 31.11 33.80
N SER A 522 -6.93 32.04 33.05
CA SER A 522 -7.19 33.41 33.52
C SER A 522 -8.39 33.50 34.48
N ALA A 523 -9.19 32.43 34.60
CA ALA A 523 -10.33 32.39 35.50
C ALA A 523 -9.86 32.32 36.96
N PRO A 524 -10.25 33.28 37.83
CA PRO A 524 -9.84 33.27 39.23
C PRO A 524 -10.32 32.04 40.01
N SER A 525 -11.37 31.38 39.51
CA SER A 525 -11.93 30.17 40.10
C SER A 525 -11.16 28.90 39.73
N PHE A 526 -10.26 28.90 38.76
CA PHE A 526 -9.55 27.70 38.33
C PHE A 526 -8.40 27.33 39.28
N THR A 527 -8.44 26.11 39.80
CA THR A 527 -7.53 25.57 40.82
C THR A 527 -7.11 24.11 40.57
N ASP A 528 -7.53 23.50 39.47
CA ASP A 528 -7.27 22.09 39.16
C ASP A 528 -5.84 21.86 38.62
N GLU A 529 -4.93 21.57 39.53
CA GLU A 529 -3.50 21.35 39.25
C GLU A 529 -3.23 20.09 38.42
N GLU A 530 -3.98 19.01 38.64
CA GLU A 530 -3.75 17.74 37.93
C GLU A 530 -4.05 17.89 36.45
N SER A 531 -5.22 18.44 36.13
CA SER A 531 -5.63 18.73 34.76
C SER A 531 -4.70 19.71 34.06
N LYS A 532 -4.21 20.73 34.78
CA LYS A 532 -3.21 21.68 34.27
C LYS A 532 -1.88 21.01 33.93
N ASN A 533 -1.38 20.10 34.78
CA ASN A 533 -0.16 19.33 34.51
C ASN A 533 -0.35 18.37 33.31
N ASN A 534 -1.52 17.76 33.19
CA ASN A 534 -1.86 16.91 32.05
C ASN A 534 -1.92 17.72 30.75
N ALA A 535 -2.51 18.93 30.78
CA ALA A 535 -2.51 19.82 29.63
C ALA A 535 -1.08 20.22 29.20
N LEU A 536 -0.14 20.38 30.15
CA LEU A 536 1.28 20.62 29.84
C LEU A 536 1.89 19.44 29.08
N ASN A 537 1.63 18.21 29.54
CA ASN A 537 2.09 17.00 28.87
C ASN A 537 1.53 16.91 27.43
N THR A 538 0.25 17.18 27.24
CA THR A 538 -0.38 17.20 25.91
C THR A 538 0.22 18.29 25.01
N ALA A 539 0.48 19.48 25.53
CA ALA A 539 1.10 20.57 24.77
C ALA A 539 2.52 20.21 24.30
N ILE A 540 3.31 19.56 25.15
CA ILE A 540 4.67 19.08 24.81
C ILE A 540 4.61 17.96 23.77
N ASP A 541 3.70 16.99 23.94
CA ASP A 541 3.52 15.90 22.98
C ASP A 541 3.13 16.41 21.58
N GLY A 542 2.23 17.40 21.55
CA GLY A 542 1.82 18.10 20.32
C GLY A 542 2.80 19.16 19.81
N ARG A 543 3.96 19.33 20.46
CA ARG A 543 4.98 20.37 20.15
C ARG A 543 4.45 21.80 20.13
N ASN A 544 3.43 22.10 20.94
CA ASN A 544 2.88 23.44 21.09
C ASN A 544 3.66 24.22 22.16
N VAL A 545 4.80 24.81 21.74
CA VAL A 545 5.73 25.56 22.60
C VAL A 545 5.06 26.74 23.31
N GLU A 546 4.18 27.46 22.61
CA GLU A 546 3.48 28.62 23.15
C GLU A 546 2.57 28.21 24.32
N LEU A 547 1.75 27.17 24.10
CA LEU A 547 0.84 26.65 25.12
C LEU A 547 1.61 26.06 26.30
N ALA A 548 2.65 25.27 26.04
CA ALA A 548 3.48 24.69 27.10
C ALA A 548 4.14 25.78 27.96
N THR A 549 4.63 26.85 27.33
CA THR A 549 5.19 28.01 28.05
C THR A 549 4.15 28.72 28.92
N ALA A 550 2.94 28.93 28.39
CA ALA A 550 1.85 29.54 29.14
C ALA A 550 1.44 28.68 30.36
N LEU A 551 1.41 27.36 30.20
CA LEU A 551 1.11 26.43 31.30
C LEU A 551 2.19 26.43 32.38
N LEU A 552 3.47 26.46 32.00
CA LEU A 552 4.59 26.59 32.94
C LEU A 552 4.52 27.92 33.71
N GLN A 553 4.25 29.03 33.02
CA GLN A 553 4.05 30.34 33.65
C GLN A 553 2.85 30.36 34.61
N ALA A 554 1.82 29.57 34.32
CA ALA A 554 0.68 29.36 35.21
C ALA A 554 0.97 28.34 36.34
N GLY A 555 2.23 27.94 36.53
CA GLY A 555 2.67 27.07 37.61
C GLY A 555 2.41 25.58 37.41
N ALA A 556 2.20 25.13 36.15
CA ALA A 556 2.18 23.69 35.86
C ALA A 556 3.49 23.03 36.28
N LYS A 557 3.40 21.93 37.02
CA LYS A 557 4.55 21.20 37.52
C LYS A 557 5.06 20.23 36.45
N SER A 558 6.38 20.27 36.25
CA SER A 558 7.06 19.28 35.44
C SER A 558 7.19 17.98 36.22
N THR A 559 6.92 16.86 35.57
CA THR A 559 7.07 15.52 36.13
C THR A 559 8.08 14.71 35.32
N TYR A 560 8.44 13.53 35.82
CA TYR A 560 9.20 12.55 35.05
C TYR A 560 8.55 12.23 33.68
N GLN A 561 7.21 12.20 33.59
CA GLN A 561 6.49 12.02 32.33
C GLN A 561 6.71 13.19 31.37
N THR A 562 6.67 14.42 31.89
CA THR A 562 6.96 15.66 31.14
C THR A 562 8.37 15.63 30.56
N TYR A 563 9.34 15.16 31.35
CA TYR A 563 10.74 15.03 30.95
C TYR A 563 10.92 14.07 29.76
N ASN A 564 10.32 12.87 29.85
CA ASN A 564 10.36 11.91 28.74
C ASN A 564 9.73 12.44 27.46
N LEU A 565 8.56 13.07 27.57
CA LEU A 565 7.82 13.59 26.42
C LEU A 565 8.65 14.67 25.71
N ALA A 566 9.24 15.59 26.48
CA ALA A 566 10.09 16.63 25.93
C ALA A 566 11.32 16.04 25.22
N LEU A 567 12.01 15.07 25.82
CA LEU A 567 13.17 14.42 25.19
C LEU A 567 12.87 13.77 23.84
N ASN A 568 11.68 13.16 23.67
CA ASN A 568 11.31 12.45 22.45
C ASN A 568 10.67 13.35 21.39
N ASN A 569 9.81 14.27 21.82
CA ASN A 569 8.89 14.97 20.92
C ASN A 569 9.17 16.48 20.82
N ALA A 570 9.65 17.13 21.89
CA ALA A 570 9.87 18.58 21.93
C ALA A 570 11.15 18.96 22.71
N PRO A 571 12.36 18.59 22.24
CA PRO A 571 13.62 18.85 22.94
C PRO A 571 13.89 20.35 23.18
N GLU A 572 13.34 21.23 22.34
CA GLU A 572 13.39 22.68 22.49
C GLU A 572 12.77 23.19 23.80
N MET A 573 11.87 22.41 24.43
CA MET A 573 11.24 22.77 25.70
C MET A 573 12.13 22.49 26.92
N LEU A 574 13.18 21.69 26.79
CA LEU A 574 13.97 21.20 27.94
C LEU A 574 14.57 22.33 28.78
N ASP A 575 15.12 23.37 28.14
CA ASP A 575 15.67 24.53 28.85
C ASP A 575 14.60 25.22 29.71
N SER A 576 13.39 25.38 29.19
CA SER A 576 12.28 25.96 29.94
C SER A 576 11.82 25.05 31.08
N LEU A 577 11.81 23.74 30.88
CA LEU A 577 11.43 22.76 31.90
C LEU A 577 12.43 22.73 33.07
N PHE A 578 13.74 22.74 32.78
CA PHE A 578 14.77 22.79 33.83
C PHE A 578 14.68 24.09 34.64
N LYS A 579 14.48 25.23 33.97
CA LYS A 579 14.24 26.52 34.64
C LYS A 579 12.97 26.54 35.49
N ASN A 580 12.00 25.68 35.19
CA ASN A 580 10.77 25.49 35.97
C ASN A 580 10.87 24.33 36.99
N GLY A 581 12.09 23.95 37.38
CA GLY A 581 12.33 23.04 38.51
C GLY A 581 12.38 21.56 38.18
N LEU A 582 12.39 21.18 36.90
CA LEU A 582 12.74 19.81 36.50
C LEU A 582 14.24 19.57 36.72
N ASP A 583 14.62 18.47 37.39
CA ASP A 583 16.04 18.15 37.58
C ASP A 583 16.61 17.49 36.31
N PRO A 584 17.64 18.07 35.66
CA PRO A 584 18.28 17.43 34.51
C PRO A 584 18.99 16.11 34.85
N ASN A 585 19.22 15.83 36.13
CA ASN A 585 19.88 14.62 36.64
C ASN A 585 18.91 13.49 36.98
N ASP A 586 17.60 13.71 36.86
CA ASP A 586 16.62 12.66 37.10
C ASP A 586 16.84 11.48 36.13
N GLY A 587 16.91 10.28 36.70
CA GLY A 587 17.01 9.04 35.94
C GLY A 587 15.70 8.76 35.20
N LEU A 588 15.79 8.46 33.92
CA LEU A 588 14.63 8.13 33.12
C LEU A 588 14.20 6.67 33.37
N TYR A 589 12.90 6.47 33.47
CA TYR A 589 12.15 5.22 33.63
C TYR A 589 12.41 4.52 34.96
N GLY A 590 12.88 5.29 35.96
CA GLY A 590 13.37 4.72 37.21
C GLY A 590 14.64 3.89 37.03
N THR A 591 15.35 4.05 35.90
CA THR A 591 16.61 3.36 35.62
C THR A 591 17.77 4.37 35.60
N LYS A 592 19.01 3.88 35.46
CA LYS A 592 20.21 4.72 35.28
C LYS A 592 20.29 5.39 33.89
N ASN A 593 19.17 5.69 33.24
CA ASN A 593 19.15 6.34 31.94
C ASN A 593 19.05 7.86 32.09
N TYR A 594 20.18 8.56 32.15
CA TYR A 594 20.19 10.02 32.31
C TYR A 594 20.12 10.75 30.96
N GLY A 595 19.42 11.89 30.92
CA GLY A 595 19.21 12.66 29.69
C GLY A 595 20.51 13.06 28.99
N LEU A 596 21.51 13.54 29.76
CA LEU A 596 22.84 13.88 29.24
C LEU A 596 23.56 12.65 28.65
N THR A 597 23.51 11.52 29.34
CA THR A 597 24.16 10.26 28.91
C THR A 597 23.57 9.74 27.61
N LEU A 598 22.25 9.80 27.45
CA LEU A 598 21.57 9.45 26.20
C LEU A 598 21.89 10.43 25.07
N ALA A 599 21.90 11.74 25.34
CA ALA A 599 22.26 12.75 24.34
C ALA A 599 23.68 12.55 23.80
N SER A 600 24.65 12.21 24.66
CA SER A 600 26.01 11.85 24.26
C SER A 600 26.07 10.52 23.51
N MET A 601 25.30 9.50 23.92
CA MET A 601 25.20 8.21 23.22
C MET A 601 24.67 8.34 21.80
N TRP A 602 23.76 9.28 21.55
CA TRP A 602 23.17 9.53 20.23
C TRP A 602 23.83 10.68 19.45
N ASN A 603 24.93 11.23 19.95
CA ASN A 603 25.69 12.29 19.27
C ASN A 603 24.87 13.57 19.03
N GLN A 604 24.09 14.01 20.04
CA GLN A 604 23.23 15.19 19.96
C GLN A 604 23.84 16.37 20.72
N ILE A 605 24.80 17.06 20.09
CA ILE A 605 25.60 18.12 20.74
C ILE A 605 24.77 19.27 21.30
N ASP A 606 23.68 19.68 20.63
CA ASP A 606 22.83 20.77 21.10
C ASP A 606 22.05 20.40 22.36
N LEU A 607 21.62 19.14 22.46
CA LEU A 607 21.05 18.62 23.71
C LEU A 607 22.10 18.55 24.81
N VAL A 608 23.31 18.06 24.50
CA VAL A 608 24.40 18.03 25.48
C VAL A 608 24.69 19.44 26.02
N ARG A 609 24.71 20.46 25.16
CA ARG A 609 24.87 21.86 25.57
C ARG A 609 23.73 22.31 26.47
N THR A 610 22.48 21.98 26.11
CA THR A 610 21.29 22.33 26.89
C THR A 610 21.33 21.71 28.30
N PHE A 611 21.68 20.42 28.39
CA PHE A 611 21.83 19.71 29.67
C PHE A 611 22.93 20.32 30.55
N LEU A 612 24.12 20.51 30.00
CA LEU A 612 25.26 21.05 30.75
C LEU A 612 25.06 22.52 31.14
N ALA A 613 24.33 23.30 30.34
CA ALA A 613 23.96 24.67 30.67
C ALA A 613 22.97 24.74 31.85
N ASN A 614 22.14 23.71 32.01
CA ASN A 614 21.14 23.61 33.07
C ASN A 614 21.61 22.79 34.29
N GLY A 615 22.90 22.46 34.39
CA GLY A 615 23.48 21.85 35.58
C GLY A 615 23.46 20.31 35.64
N ALA A 616 23.33 19.65 34.49
CA ALA A 616 23.49 18.20 34.42
C ALA A 616 24.92 17.75 34.85
N ASP A 617 25.02 16.73 35.70
CA ASP A 617 26.28 16.11 36.11
C ASP A 617 26.85 15.27 34.96
N PRO A 618 28.03 15.61 34.41
CA PRO A 618 28.65 14.88 33.30
C PRO A 618 29.18 13.49 33.68
N ASN A 619 29.02 13.07 34.93
CA ASN A 619 29.53 11.80 35.46
C ASN A 619 28.45 10.76 35.72
N LEU A 620 27.17 11.07 35.50
CA LEU A 620 26.10 10.11 35.68
C LEU A 620 26.17 9.01 34.62
N ALA A 621 26.49 7.80 35.05
CA ALA A 621 26.76 6.67 34.19
C ALA A 621 25.54 5.76 34.02
N ASP A 622 25.39 5.14 32.84
CA ASP A 622 24.30 4.20 32.56
C ASP A 622 24.43 2.87 33.32
N GLU A 623 23.57 1.89 33.01
CA GLU A 623 23.60 0.56 33.65
C GLU A 623 24.88 -0.23 33.36
N GLU A 624 25.60 0.11 32.28
CA GLU A 624 26.91 -0.45 31.97
C GLU A 624 28.05 0.33 32.64
N ASP A 625 27.73 1.28 33.52
CA ASP A 625 28.62 2.28 34.11
C ASP A 625 29.36 3.11 33.05
N LYS A 626 28.74 3.34 31.88
CA LYS A 626 29.29 4.23 30.85
C LYS A 626 28.81 5.65 31.04
N THR A 627 29.78 6.56 31.21
CA THR A 627 29.53 8.00 31.33
C THR A 627 29.27 8.65 29.96
N PRO A 628 28.68 9.86 29.93
CA PRO A 628 28.59 10.69 28.72
C PRO A 628 29.90 10.76 27.93
N LEU A 629 31.05 10.91 28.63
CA LEU A 629 32.38 10.98 28.02
C LEU A 629 32.78 9.67 27.32
N ILE A 630 32.49 8.51 27.93
CA ILE A 630 32.76 7.21 27.28
C ILE A 630 31.92 7.08 26.00
N HIS A 631 30.65 7.50 26.04
CA HIS A 631 29.77 7.43 24.89
C HIS A 631 30.17 8.37 23.74
N SER A 632 30.54 9.62 24.03
CA SER A 632 30.98 10.57 23.00
C SER A 632 32.25 10.07 22.27
N ILE A 633 33.19 9.48 23.01
CA ILE A 633 34.40 8.88 22.44
C ILE A 633 34.08 7.64 21.59
N ARG A 634 33.17 6.78 22.04
CA ARG A 634 32.71 5.61 21.25
C ARG A 634 32.07 6.02 19.92
N ARG A 635 31.47 7.21 19.85
CA ARG A 635 30.92 7.81 18.63
C ARG A 635 31.96 8.58 17.79
N GLY A 636 33.14 8.88 18.35
CA GLY A 636 34.17 9.68 17.69
C GLY A 636 33.88 11.19 17.73
N ASP A 637 33.05 11.65 18.69
CA ASP A 637 32.71 13.06 18.82
C ASP A 637 33.65 13.76 19.81
N VAL A 638 34.76 14.27 19.27
CA VAL A 638 35.78 15.02 20.02
C VAL A 638 35.22 16.35 20.55
N ASN A 639 34.26 16.97 19.86
CA ASN A 639 33.68 18.25 20.29
C ASN A 639 32.84 18.09 21.56
N THR A 640 31.95 17.09 21.57
CA THR A 640 31.19 16.75 22.78
C THR A 640 32.11 16.28 23.90
N SER A 641 33.14 15.49 23.58
CA SER A 641 34.12 15.02 24.59
C SER A 641 34.87 16.19 25.23
N SER A 642 35.30 17.17 24.44
CA SER A 642 35.98 18.38 24.92
C SER A 642 35.06 19.21 25.82
N LEU A 643 33.80 19.37 25.42
CA LEU A 643 32.80 20.09 26.22
C LEU A 643 32.52 19.39 27.56
N LEU A 644 32.38 18.06 27.56
CA LEU A 644 32.16 17.26 28.77
C LEU A 644 33.33 17.37 29.75
N LEU A 645 34.57 17.26 29.26
CA LEU A 645 35.79 17.43 30.07
C LEU A 645 35.85 18.84 30.66
N ALA A 646 35.55 19.87 29.88
CA ALA A 646 35.49 21.25 30.35
C ALA A 646 34.42 21.47 31.43
N LYS A 647 33.40 20.61 31.50
CA LYS A 647 32.35 20.62 32.52
C LYS A 647 32.61 19.66 33.68
N GLY A 648 33.79 19.07 33.77
CA GLY A 648 34.20 18.24 34.91
C GLY A 648 33.90 16.74 34.75
N ALA A 649 33.81 16.23 33.51
CA ALA A 649 33.76 14.79 33.29
C ALA A 649 35.05 14.10 33.78
N LYS A 650 34.89 13.02 34.55
CA LYS A 650 35.98 12.20 35.09
C LYS A 650 36.63 11.40 33.97
N VAL A 651 37.81 11.85 33.55
CA VAL A 651 38.58 11.26 32.44
C VAL A 651 38.95 9.78 32.64
N ASN A 652 39.18 9.36 33.90
CA ASN A 652 39.62 8.00 34.26
C ASN A 652 38.48 7.09 34.73
N HIS A 653 37.21 7.50 34.60
CA HIS A 653 36.09 6.61 34.90
C HIS A 653 36.12 5.38 33.99
N THR A 654 35.87 4.21 34.55
CA THR A 654 35.82 2.93 33.83
C THR A 654 34.42 2.35 33.86
N ASP A 655 34.01 1.74 32.75
CA ASP A 655 32.76 0.98 32.68
C ASP A 655 32.82 -0.35 33.45
N ASN A 656 31.72 -1.11 33.48
CA ASN A 656 31.64 -2.41 34.16
C ASN A 656 32.64 -3.46 33.62
N SER A 657 33.25 -3.23 32.46
CA SER A 657 34.30 -4.09 31.89
C SER A 657 35.71 -3.59 32.22
N GLY A 658 35.86 -2.52 33.00
CA GLY A 658 37.14 -1.89 33.33
C GLY A 658 37.68 -0.98 32.22
N HIS A 659 36.89 -0.66 31.19
CA HIS A 659 37.37 0.14 30.07
C HIS A 659 37.12 1.64 30.28
N SER A 660 38.17 2.45 30.18
CA SER A 660 38.10 3.92 30.25
C SER A 660 37.78 4.57 28.90
N ALA A 661 37.51 5.89 28.90
CA ALA A 661 37.39 6.66 27.66
C ALA A 661 38.63 6.52 26.75
N LEU A 662 39.84 6.52 27.33
CA LEU A 662 41.09 6.37 26.58
C LEU A 662 41.21 4.99 25.93
N TYR A 663 40.78 3.93 26.61
CA TYR A 663 40.71 2.59 26.02
C TYR A 663 39.88 2.61 24.73
N TYR A 664 38.70 3.23 24.75
CA TYR A 664 37.83 3.29 23.57
C TYR A 664 38.40 4.16 22.45
N ALA A 665 39.10 5.26 22.77
CA ALA A 665 39.78 6.09 21.78
C ALA A 665 40.90 5.32 21.06
N VAL A 666 41.75 4.60 21.81
CA VAL A 666 42.83 3.76 21.25
C VAL A 666 42.24 2.59 20.45
N LYS A 667 41.18 1.95 20.95
CA LYS A 667 40.46 0.89 20.23
C LYS A 667 39.91 1.35 18.88
N ARG A 668 39.57 2.64 18.74
CA ARG A 668 39.10 3.23 17.48
C ARG A 668 40.22 3.78 16.61
N SER A 669 41.46 3.81 17.12
CA SER A 669 42.60 4.49 16.49
C SER A 669 42.33 5.98 16.24
N ASP A 670 41.60 6.62 17.16
CA ASP A 670 41.19 8.02 17.06
C ASP A 670 42.24 8.95 17.70
N VAL A 671 43.18 9.42 16.89
CA VAL A 671 44.34 10.24 17.31
C VAL A 671 43.90 11.53 18.02
N ALA A 672 42.84 12.19 17.52
CA ALA A 672 42.35 13.44 18.10
C ALA A 672 41.72 13.21 19.49
N ALA A 673 40.92 12.15 19.63
CA ALA A 673 40.37 11.74 20.91
C ALA A 673 41.46 11.31 21.92
N VAL A 674 42.47 10.56 21.48
CA VAL A 674 43.60 10.16 22.33
C VAL A 674 44.35 11.39 22.85
N LYS A 675 44.68 12.34 21.98
CA LYS A 675 45.36 13.57 22.38
C LYS A 675 44.54 14.38 23.39
N LEU A 676 43.27 14.59 23.11
CA LEU A 676 42.34 15.30 24.01
C LEU A 676 42.31 14.67 25.41
N LEU A 677 42.21 13.33 25.49
CA LEU A 677 42.12 12.62 26.75
C LEU A 677 43.45 12.65 27.53
N LEU A 678 44.59 12.53 26.85
CA LEU A 678 45.92 12.65 27.48
C LEU A 678 46.18 14.06 28.01
N ASP A 679 45.78 15.09 27.26
CA ASP A 679 45.82 16.48 27.72
C ASP A 679 44.97 16.67 28.99
N ALA A 680 43.84 15.99 29.06
CA ALA A 680 42.97 15.91 30.24
C ALA A 680 43.47 14.95 31.34
N LYS A 681 44.71 14.44 31.27
CA LYS A 681 45.35 13.55 32.25
C LYS A 681 44.74 12.14 32.34
N ALA A 682 44.33 11.58 31.21
CA ALA A 682 43.93 10.18 31.13
C ALA A 682 45.07 9.23 31.50
N GLU A 683 44.78 8.23 32.33
CA GLU A 683 45.72 7.19 32.74
C GLU A 683 45.95 6.15 31.65
N VAL A 684 47.23 5.84 31.37
CA VAL A 684 47.63 4.86 30.35
C VAL A 684 47.99 3.54 31.03
N THR A 685 47.11 2.56 30.91
CA THR A 685 47.34 1.21 31.46
C THR A 685 48.18 0.34 30.51
N ALA A 686 48.77 -0.74 31.04
CA ALA A 686 49.51 -1.71 30.25
C ALA A 686 48.64 -2.33 29.13
N GLU A 687 47.36 -2.59 29.41
CA GLU A 687 46.40 -3.10 28.43
C GLU A 687 46.20 -2.15 27.24
N ILE A 688 46.06 -0.84 27.51
CA ILE A 688 45.90 0.18 26.47
C ILE A 688 47.13 0.23 25.56
N ARG A 689 48.34 0.11 26.12
CA ARG A 689 49.59 0.07 25.35
C ARG A 689 49.68 -1.16 24.46
N GLU A 690 49.39 -2.34 25.00
CA GLU A 690 49.40 -3.58 24.21
C GLU A 690 48.37 -3.54 23.09
N MET A 691 47.19 -2.98 23.34
CA MET A 691 46.18 -2.78 22.30
C MET A 691 46.67 -1.85 21.18
N ALA A 692 47.31 -0.74 21.51
CA ALA A 692 47.86 0.19 20.53
C ALA A 692 48.91 -0.49 19.64
N LYS A 693 49.77 -1.35 20.22
CA LYS A 693 50.78 -2.14 19.49
C LYS A 693 50.15 -3.13 18.52
N GLN A 694 49.13 -3.87 18.97
CA GLN A 694 48.45 -4.88 18.15
C GLN A 694 47.73 -4.28 16.94
N LYS A 695 47.27 -3.03 17.02
CA LYS A 695 46.56 -2.35 15.94
C LYS A 695 47.45 -1.68 14.91
N VAL A 696 48.78 -1.67 15.09
CA VAL A 696 49.74 -1.03 14.18
C VAL A 696 49.40 0.46 13.92
N ALA A 697 48.79 1.13 14.91
CA ALA A 697 48.46 2.55 14.83
C ALA A 697 49.64 3.36 15.37
N GLN A 698 50.70 3.51 14.55
CA GLN A 698 51.96 4.16 14.98
C GLN A 698 51.72 5.57 15.55
N ASP A 699 50.85 6.35 14.91
CA ASP A 699 50.50 7.70 15.37
C ASP A 699 49.86 7.72 16.78
N VAL A 700 49.13 6.66 17.16
CA VAL A 700 48.55 6.52 18.51
C VAL A 700 49.62 6.08 19.50
N LEU A 701 50.53 5.17 19.10
CA LEU A 701 51.65 4.73 19.94
C LEU A 701 52.59 5.88 20.30
N ASP A 702 52.88 6.75 19.33
CA ASP A 702 53.78 7.89 19.50
C ASP A 702 53.23 8.94 20.49
N LEU A 703 51.91 8.93 20.73
CA LEU A 703 51.25 9.83 21.68
C LEU A 703 51.25 9.30 23.12
N LEU A 704 51.39 7.99 23.34
CA LEU A 704 51.33 7.42 24.68
C LEU A 704 52.67 7.70 25.41
N PRO A 705 52.68 8.37 26.58
CA PRO A 705 53.91 8.59 27.36
C PRO A 705 54.55 7.25 27.72
N ASN A 706 55.88 7.13 27.82
CA ASN A 706 56.56 5.85 28.08
C ASN A 706 56.10 5.11 29.35
#